data_AF-A0A958HKN5-F1
#
_entry.id   AF-A0A958HKN5-F1
#
_cell.length_a   1.000
_cell.length_b   1.000
_cell.length_c   1.000
_cell.angle_alpha   90.00
_cell.angle_beta   90.00
_cell.angle_gamma   90.00
#
_symmetry.space_group_name_H-M   'P 1'
#
loop_
_entity.id
_entity.type
_entity.pdbx_description
1 polymer ?
#
loop_
_entity_poly.entity_id
_entity_poly.type
_entity_poly.pdbx_seq_one_letter_code
_entity_poly.pdbx_strand_id
1 'polypeptide(L)'
;MPTTIRLLAVPETDQRTVRFFALFPAPLPDGIPTCAPLGLFTGDPGTGQERTKILSIDAFCAPSPVTWHGEQRRELASYTYASPGPHTASLRWGDALDSVTIDLGREPDTPEPDVPLMTLFEVKPAPGAGQEARIRVHVAGLAADQLVRVDAGASQVFVLDGAKSADQDAEWTAIYAKPGDYAVTVDVLDADGYWLSTLGTSALEVGEQTEEVGAPDLPDETQPDWPAEPQPDALPPADSRPPWLPFLYLRPLWAGTRTYTRAGGTQVSRILALGTYLASAVQTTVGGTLWYQSTRGDWIPASSVSVVTPSNLRGVELGSTAPPPPPPPPPPPGDVRHGVVTAGLLNVRARPGVSPDNPPVGQLSNGTAVTIYEEQQADGATWYRIGDSRWVHGGWVRIVEEPPPPGDPRHGVVTATTLNVRARPGVVAGNPVVDQLHYGAEVTIYDETQVAGAAWYRIGVDRWVHSGWVRIVAAVEAPRTSLGLLTVSDQPVLPVGWVVSSTLNVRARPGVSPDNPPIDEVLHNQRLDILESRMVDGARWYRIGLDRWVSGQGLAAASLKPRPSAIRPDERWVAVNLSQQTAVAYEGDRPVYAAMVATGLPGTPTVQGIFRTWQRLASGKMSGGSAATGGYYYLEEVTWTCYFYSGYALHTAYWHDAFGRPRSHGCVNFSPYDAWWVFQWSAAGGVNSPAVYVYSG
;
A
#
# COMPACT_ATOMS: atom_id res chain seq x y z
N MET A 1 6.52 28.37 -18.61
CA MET A 1 5.54 28.57 -19.69
C MET A 1 4.16 28.60 -19.04
N PRO A 2 3.24 29.52 -19.39
CA PRO A 2 1.85 29.36 -19.01
C PRO A 2 1.37 27.99 -19.51
N THR A 3 0.60 27.27 -18.70
CA THR A 3 0.03 25.98 -19.08
C THR A 3 -0.96 26.22 -20.22
N THR A 4 -0.72 25.63 -21.40
CA THR A 4 -1.55 25.83 -22.59
C THR A 4 -2.41 24.59 -22.85
N ILE A 5 -3.62 24.83 -23.34
CA ILE A 5 -4.59 23.82 -23.80
C ILE A 5 -5.23 24.36 -25.08
N ARG A 6 -5.54 23.49 -26.03
CA ARG A 6 -6.31 23.87 -27.23
C ARG A 6 -7.63 23.11 -27.32
N LEU A 7 -8.65 23.77 -27.84
CA LEU A 7 -9.96 23.20 -28.10
C LEU A 7 -10.07 22.81 -29.57
N LEU A 8 -10.25 21.52 -29.81
CA LEU A 8 -10.61 21.00 -31.14
C LEU A 8 -12.11 20.68 -31.19
N ALA A 9 -12.78 21.19 -32.22
CA ALA A 9 -14.16 20.87 -32.53
C ALA A 9 -14.22 20.05 -33.83
N VAL A 10 -14.86 18.88 -33.78
CA VAL A 10 -15.05 18.02 -34.94
C VAL A 10 -16.55 17.89 -35.21
N PRO A 11 -17.07 18.52 -36.28
CA PRO A 11 -18.45 18.34 -36.72
C PRO A 11 -18.71 16.88 -37.10
N GLU A 12 -19.86 16.37 -36.68
CA GLU A 12 -20.37 15.06 -37.07
C GLU A 12 -21.14 15.14 -38.40
N THR A 13 -21.37 13.96 -38.99
CA THR A 13 -22.05 13.84 -40.30
C THR A 13 -23.50 14.34 -40.31
N ASP A 14 -24.14 14.49 -39.14
CA ASP A 14 -25.51 15.02 -39.00
C ASP A 14 -25.61 16.54 -39.16
N GLN A 15 -24.48 17.22 -39.39
CA GLN A 15 -24.36 18.67 -39.59
C GLN A 15 -24.89 19.53 -38.43
N ARG A 16 -25.04 18.95 -37.23
CA ARG A 16 -25.54 19.67 -36.05
C ARG A 16 -24.77 19.32 -34.78
N THR A 17 -24.23 18.10 -34.70
CA THR A 17 -23.49 17.61 -33.56
C THR A 17 -22.00 17.87 -33.74
N VAL A 18 -21.34 18.24 -32.65
CA VAL A 18 -19.90 18.49 -32.61
C VAL A 18 -19.31 17.71 -31.45
N ARG A 19 -18.20 17.01 -31.70
CA ARG A 19 -17.35 16.44 -30.66
C ARG A 19 -16.23 17.40 -30.31
N PHE A 20 -16.08 17.67 -29.02
CA PHE A 20 -15.05 18.55 -28.50
C PHE A 20 -13.92 17.76 -27.86
N PHE A 21 -12.70 18.17 -28.15
CA PHE A 21 -11.50 17.56 -27.59
C PHE A 21 -10.59 18.64 -26.99
N ALA A 22 -10.01 18.32 -25.84
CA ALA A 22 -8.85 19.03 -25.32
C ALA A 22 -7.60 18.46 -25.98
N LEU A 23 -6.77 19.35 -26.55
CA LEU A 23 -5.43 19.03 -27.03
C LEU A 23 -4.41 19.54 -26.03
N PHE A 24 -3.34 18.77 -25.83
CA PHE A 24 -2.23 19.13 -24.94
C PHE A 24 -0.91 19.18 -25.69
N PRO A 25 -0.06 20.18 -25.43
CA PRO A 25 1.30 20.17 -25.96
C PRO A 25 2.12 19.07 -25.29
N ALA A 26 3.18 18.62 -25.96
CA ALA A 26 4.12 17.65 -25.42
C ALA A 26 4.74 18.19 -24.12
N PRO A 27 4.65 17.45 -23.01
CA PRO A 27 5.19 17.88 -21.73
C PRO A 27 6.72 17.74 -21.71
N LEU A 28 7.36 18.54 -20.85
CA LEU A 28 8.78 18.38 -20.55
C LEU A 28 9.04 17.05 -19.82
N PRO A 29 10.20 16.39 -20.00
CA PRO A 29 10.50 15.07 -19.43
C PRO A 29 10.27 14.92 -17.91
N ASP A 30 10.51 15.99 -17.14
CA ASP A 30 10.32 16.03 -15.68
C ASP A 30 9.11 16.88 -15.26
N GLY A 31 8.22 17.20 -16.20
CA GLY A 31 7.05 18.03 -15.95
C GLY A 31 6.03 17.32 -15.05
N ILE A 32 5.73 17.92 -13.89
CA ILE A 32 4.60 17.48 -13.08
C ILE A 32 3.31 17.80 -13.85
N PRO A 33 2.42 16.82 -14.10
CA PRO A 33 1.15 17.07 -14.77
C PRO A 33 0.34 18.14 -14.03
N THR A 34 -0.04 19.19 -14.74
CA THR A 34 -0.87 20.26 -14.17
C THR A 34 -2.31 19.79 -14.12
N CYS A 35 -3.01 20.07 -13.01
CA CYS A 35 -4.45 19.85 -12.88
C CYS A 35 -5.12 21.19 -12.57
N ALA A 36 -6.23 21.47 -13.24
CA ALA A 36 -7.04 22.66 -12.99
C ALA A 36 -8.52 22.37 -13.32
N PRO A 37 -9.46 23.16 -12.77
CA PRO A 37 -10.86 23.07 -13.17
C PRO A 37 -11.01 23.35 -14.67
N LEU A 38 -11.86 22.57 -15.35
CA LEU A 38 -12.15 22.69 -16.77
C LEU A 38 -13.63 23.03 -17.00
N GLY A 39 -13.89 23.99 -17.88
CA GLY A 39 -15.22 24.33 -18.35
C GLY A 39 -15.25 24.43 -19.87
N LEU A 40 -16.28 23.84 -20.49
CA LEU A 40 -16.54 23.95 -21.93
C LEU A 40 -17.87 24.67 -22.13
N PHE A 41 -17.90 25.68 -23.00
CA PHE A 41 -19.03 26.57 -23.20
C PHE A 41 -19.31 26.82 -24.68
N THR A 42 -20.54 27.17 -24.99
CA THR A 42 -20.91 27.81 -26.27
C THR A 42 -20.70 29.32 -26.17
N GLY A 43 -20.16 29.93 -27.22
CA GLY A 43 -19.90 31.37 -27.37
C GLY A 43 -18.45 31.79 -27.17
N ASP A 44 -18.18 33.06 -27.46
CA ASP A 44 -16.85 33.69 -27.40
C ASP A 44 -16.60 34.35 -26.03
N PRO A 45 -15.58 33.91 -25.28
CA PRO A 45 -15.25 34.44 -23.95
C PRO A 45 -14.66 35.86 -24.01
N GLY A 46 -14.03 36.26 -25.11
CA GLY A 46 -13.53 37.63 -25.33
C GLY A 46 -14.63 38.68 -25.48
N THR A 47 -15.86 38.23 -25.76
CA THR A 47 -17.07 39.09 -25.83
C THR A 47 -17.91 39.03 -24.55
N GLY A 48 -17.51 38.21 -23.56
CA GLY A 48 -18.30 37.94 -22.35
C GLY A 48 -19.57 37.11 -22.60
N GLN A 49 -19.70 36.46 -23.77
CA GLN A 49 -20.87 35.67 -24.14
C GLN A 49 -20.64 34.17 -23.96
N GLU A 50 -20.29 33.72 -22.75
CA GLU A 50 -20.49 32.30 -22.39
C GLU A 50 -22.00 32.07 -22.24
N ARG A 51 -22.64 31.41 -23.22
CA ARG A 51 -24.10 31.29 -23.27
C ARG A 51 -24.61 30.04 -22.56
N THR A 52 -24.10 28.89 -22.98
CA THR A 52 -24.49 27.58 -22.45
C THR A 52 -23.26 26.81 -22.04
N LYS A 53 -23.23 26.36 -20.78
CA LYS A 53 -22.22 25.45 -20.27
C LYS A 53 -22.48 24.03 -20.78
N ILE A 54 -21.52 23.48 -21.53
CA ILE A 54 -21.56 22.12 -22.07
C ILE A 54 -21.02 21.13 -21.02
N LEU A 55 -19.90 21.48 -20.36
CA LEU A 55 -19.21 20.60 -19.41
C LEU A 55 -18.57 21.40 -18.27
N SER A 56 -18.53 20.81 -17.08
CA SER A 56 -17.71 21.24 -15.94
C SER A 56 -16.97 20.05 -15.37
N ILE A 57 -15.68 20.21 -15.11
CA ILE A 57 -14.86 19.24 -14.38
C ILE A 57 -14.09 20.00 -13.31
N ASP A 58 -14.20 19.59 -12.05
CA ASP A 58 -13.55 20.30 -10.93
C ASP A 58 -12.03 20.17 -10.95
N ALA A 59 -11.51 19.05 -11.47
CA ALA A 59 -10.09 18.84 -11.69
C ALA A 59 -9.87 18.02 -12.98
N PHE A 60 -9.35 18.67 -14.01
CA PHE A 60 -8.89 18.05 -15.24
C PHE A 60 -7.38 18.17 -15.32
N CYS A 61 -6.68 17.05 -15.53
CA CYS A 61 -5.22 17.01 -15.55
C CYS A 61 -4.69 16.85 -16.97
N ALA A 62 -3.63 17.59 -17.28
CA ALA A 62 -2.80 17.32 -18.45
C ALA A 62 -2.18 15.92 -18.34
N PRO A 63 -1.88 15.27 -19.48
CA PRO A 63 -1.17 14.01 -19.48
C PRO A 63 0.29 14.19 -19.05
N SER A 64 0.87 13.11 -18.52
CA SER A 64 2.30 13.03 -18.17
C SER A 64 3.16 12.75 -19.42
N PRO A 65 4.49 12.92 -19.35
CA PRO A 65 5.38 12.54 -20.46
C PRO A 65 5.20 11.12 -20.99
N VAL A 66 4.79 10.21 -20.11
CA VAL A 66 4.56 8.78 -20.45
C VAL A 66 3.19 8.56 -21.09
N THR A 67 2.17 9.30 -20.67
CA THR A 67 0.77 9.12 -21.14
C THR A 67 0.42 10.03 -22.31
N TRP A 68 1.22 11.08 -22.56
CA TRP A 68 0.93 12.11 -23.54
C TRP A 68 0.68 11.55 -24.93
N HIS A 69 1.49 10.62 -25.45
CA HIS A 69 1.27 10.08 -26.79
C HIS A 69 -0.13 9.45 -26.97
N GLY A 70 -0.67 8.79 -25.93
CA GLY A 70 -2.02 8.22 -25.95
C GLY A 70 -3.13 9.20 -25.56
N GLU A 71 -2.80 10.29 -24.86
CA GLU A 71 -3.74 11.23 -24.27
C GLU A 71 -3.57 12.69 -24.77
N GLN A 72 -2.78 12.90 -25.82
CA GLN A 72 -2.54 14.22 -26.43
C GLN A 72 -3.81 14.87 -26.97
N ARG A 73 -4.82 14.04 -27.27
CA ARG A 73 -6.18 14.43 -27.63
C ARG A 73 -7.17 13.70 -26.72
N ARG A 74 -7.86 14.43 -25.84
CA ARG A 74 -8.88 13.87 -24.94
C ARG A 74 -10.25 14.39 -25.28
N GLU A 75 -11.18 13.49 -25.53
CA GLU A 75 -12.58 13.86 -25.75
C GLU A 75 -13.19 14.43 -24.47
N LEU A 76 -13.92 15.54 -24.61
CA LEU A 76 -14.57 16.25 -23.52
C LEU A 76 -16.07 15.97 -23.52
N ALA A 77 -16.75 16.28 -24.61
CA ALA A 77 -18.20 16.15 -24.75
C ALA A 77 -18.63 16.21 -26.23
N SER A 78 -19.83 15.69 -26.49
CA SER A 78 -20.57 15.96 -27.72
C SER A 78 -21.69 16.96 -27.43
N TYR A 79 -21.95 17.88 -28.35
CA TYR A 79 -23.04 18.86 -28.24
C TYR A 79 -23.73 19.07 -29.58
N THR A 80 -25.06 19.11 -29.56
CA THR A 80 -25.90 19.33 -30.74
C THR A 80 -26.44 20.75 -30.76
N TYR A 81 -26.09 21.52 -31.78
CA TYR A 81 -26.57 22.87 -31.97
C TYR A 81 -27.99 22.89 -32.56
N ALA A 82 -28.77 23.90 -32.19
CA ALA A 82 -30.17 24.03 -32.62
C ALA A 82 -30.32 24.26 -34.13
N SER A 83 -29.33 24.88 -34.77
CA SER A 83 -29.31 25.15 -36.21
C SER A 83 -27.92 24.97 -36.80
N PRO A 84 -27.80 24.63 -38.10
CA PRO A 84 -26.56 24.77 -38.86
C PRO A 84 -26.07 26.22 -38.88
N GLY A 85 -24.85 26.44 -39.37
CA GLY A 85 -24.19 27.74 -39.51
C GLY A 85 -23.02 27.95 -38.55
N PRO A 86 -22.50 29.18 -38.46
CA PRO A 86 -21.34 29.51 -37.64
C PRO A 86 -21.70 29.55 -36.16
N HIS A 87 -20.93 28.83 -35.35
CA HIS A 87 -20.98 28.82 -33.89
C HIS A 87 -19.58 29.03 -33.34
N THR A 88 -19.50 29.42 -32.07
CA THR A 88 -18.23 29.50 -31.33
C THR A 88 -18.35 28.59 -30.12
N ALA A 89 -17.26 27.90 -29.78
CA ALA A 89 -17.13 27.21 -28.51
C ALA A 89 -15.84 27.63 -27.82
N SER A 90 -15.83 27.61 -26.50
CA SER A 90 -14.68 28.01 -25.70
C SER A 90 -14.40 27.03 -24.56
N LEU A 91 -13.10 26.86 -24.30
CA LEU A 91 -12.56 25.98 -23.29
C LEU A 91 -11.78 26.81 -22.29
N ARG A 92 -12.14 26.71 -21.02
CA ARG A 92 -11.39 27.29 -19.91
C ARG A 92 -10.78 26.19 -19.06
N TRP A 93 -9.50 26.29 -18.76
CA TRP A 93 -8.79 25.35 -17.92
C TRP A 93 -7.84 26.09 -16.96
N GLY A 94 -8.29 26.27 -15.71
CA GLY A 94 -7.68 27.23 -14.80
C GLY A 94 -7.68 28.65 -15.38
N ASP A 95 -6.49 29.18 -15.62
CA ASP A 95 -6.27 30.50 -16.24
C ASP A 95 -6.13 30.42 -17.78
N ALA A 96 -6.00 29.21 -18.35
CA ALA A 96 -5.91 29.02 -19.79
C ALA A 96 -7.30 29.13 -20.43
N LEU A 97 -7.36 29.76 -21.60
CA LEU A 97 -8.58 29.99 -22.36
C LEU A 97 -8.28 29.78 -23.85
N ASP A 98 -9.11 28.99 -24.50
CA ASP A 98 -9.06 28.81 -25.96
C ASP A 98 -10.48 28.81 -26.56
N SER A 99 -10.60 29.14 -27.85
CA SER A 99 -11.88 29.19 -28.54
C SER A 99 -11.76 28.80 -30.00
N VAL A 100 -12.78 28.10 -30.50
CA VAL A 100 -12.85 27.63 -31.89
C VAL A 100 -14.16 28.07 -32.54
N THR A 101 -14.08 28.49 -33.81
CA THR A 101 -15.26 28.75 -34.65
C THR A 101 -15.61 27.48 -35.41
N ILE A 102 -16.90 27.13 -35.43
CA ILE A 102 -17.45 25.91 -35.99
C ILE A 102 -18.46 26.30 -37.05
N ASP A 103 -18.27 25.91 -38.31
CA ASP A 103 -19.22 26.18 -39.38
C ASP A 103 -20.00 24.89 -39.73
N LEU A 104 -21.17 24.72 -39.12
CA LEU A 104 -21.99 23.52 -39.27
C LEU A 104 -22.75 23.55 -40.60
N GLY A 105 -22.54 22.54 -41.45
CA GLY A 105 -23.18 22.44 -42.76
C GLY A 105 -22.32 22.90 -43.94
N ARG A 106 -21.08 23.32 -43.67
CA ARG A 106 -20.02 23.48 -44.68
C ARG A 106 -19.01 22.34 -44.52
N GLU A 107 -18.46 21.85 -45.63
CA GLU A 107 -17.37 20.87 -45.59
C GLU A 107 -16.15 21.50 -44.89
N PRO A 108 -15.50 20.81 -43.94
CA PRO A 108 -14.36 21.37 -43.22
C PRO A 108 -13.24 21.72 -44.19
N ASP A 109 -12.88 23.00 -44.25
CA ASP A 109 -11.77 23.52 -45.06
C ASP A 109 -10.45 23.41 -44.26
N THR A 110 -10.22 22.27 -43.61
CA THR A 110 -9.04 22.07 -42.76
C THR A 110 -7.93 21.53 -43.65
N PRO A 111 -6.90 22.33 -44.01
CA PRO A 111 -5.74 21.78 -44.68
C PRO A 111 -5.14 20.68 -43.79
N GLU A 112 -4.89 19.50 -44.36
CA GLU A 112 -4.09 18.50 -43.66
C GLU A 112 -2.73 19.12 -43.33
N PRO A 113 -2.21 18.92 -42.11
CA PRO A 113 -0.91 19.47 -41.75
C PRO A 113 0.14 18.91 -42.71
N ASP A 114 1.05 19.76 -43.18
CA ASP A 114 2.17 19.31 -44.00
C ASP A 114 3.09 18.43 -43.14
N VAL A 115 3.13 17.12 -43.41
CA VAL A 115 3.87 16.16 -42.59
C VAL A 115 5.21 15.85 -43.27
N PRO A 116 6.36 16.06 -42.59
CA PRO A 116 7.67 15.76 -43.14
C PRO A 116 7.86 14.26 -43.38
N LEU A 117 8.79 13.92 -44.27
CA LEU A 117 9.11 12.53 -44.59
C LEU A 117 10.22 12.00 -43.68
N MET A 118 9.96 10.90 -42.98
CA MET A 118 10.99 10.15 -42.25
C MET A 118 11.54 9.03 -43.15
N THR A 119 12.76 9.22 -43.64
CA THR A 119 13.42 8.29 -44.58
C THR A 119 14.33 7.29 -43.87
N LEU A 120 14.71 7.55 -42.62
CA LEU A 120 15.41 6.61 -41.73
C LEU A 120 14.78 6.63 -40.35
N PHE A 121 14.44 5.44 -39.84
CA PHE A 121 14.13 5.23 -38.43
C PHE A 121 14.70 3.89 -38.00
N GLU A 122 15.80 3.94 -37.27
CA GLU A 122 16.56 2.77 -36.84
C GLU A 122 16.72 2.81 -35.32
N VAL A 123 16.22 1.77 -34.65
CA VAL A 123 16.39 1.58 -33.21
C VAL A 123 17.10 0.26 -33.01
N LYS A 124 18.28 0.30 -32.37
CA LYS A 124 19.12 -0.89 -32.14
C LYS A 124 19.68 -0.88 -30.72
N PRO A 125 19.71 -2.01 -30.00
CA PRO A 125 20.50 -2.14 -28.78
C PRO A 125 21.96 -1.74 -29.04
N ALA A 126 22.56 -0.97 -28.13
CA ALA A 126 23.95 -0.57 -28.26
C ALA A 126 24.89 -1.76 -27.98
N PRO A 127 25.98 -1.93 -28.74
CA PRO A 127 26.96 -2.98 -28.46
C PRO A 127 27.76 -2.64 -27.19
N GLY A 128 27.72 -3.52 -26.18
CA GLY A 128 28.65 -3.50 -25.03
C GLY A 128 28.09 -3.03 -23.69
N ALA A 129 26.86 -2.48 -23.63
CA ALA A 129 26.18 -2.17 -22.38
C ALA A 129 24.71 -2.60 -22.51
N GLY A 130 24.30 -3.64 -21.78
CA GLY A 130 22.99 -4.30 -21.92
C GLY A 130 21.76 -3.40 -21.74
N GLN A 131 21.95 -2.15 -21.33
CA GLN A 131 20.89 -1.20 -20.97
C GLN A 131 20.88 0.08 -21.84
N GLU A 132 21.49 0.03 -23.03
CA GLU A 132 21.53 1.17 -23.94
C GLU A 132 20.91 0.82 -25.30
N ALA A 133 20.27 1.80 -25.94
CA ALA A 133 19.83 1.69 -27.32
C ALA A 133 20.24 2.93 -28.13
N ARG A 134 20.71 2.68 -29.34
CA ARG A 134 20.99 3.69 -30.35
C ARG A 134 19.74 3.94 -31.19
N ILE A 135 19.39 5.21 -31.32
CA ILE A 135 18.24 5.68 -32.11
C ILE A 135 18.77 6.60 -33.20
N ARG A 136 18.54 6.26 -34.46
CA ARG A 136 18.91 7.07 -35.62
C ARG A 136 17.64 7.46 -36.37
N VAL A 137 17.50 8.75 -36.64
CA VAL A 137 16.37 9.32 -37.35
C VAL A 137 16.88 10.27 -38.41
N HIS A 138 16.33 10.15 -39.62
CA HIS A 138 16.49 11.13 -40.70
C HIS A 138 15.11 11.63 -41.09
N VAL A 139 14.92 12.95 -41.03
CA VAL A 139 13.68 13.63 -41.41
C VAL A 139 13.99 14.69 -42.46
N ALA A 140 13.29 14.62 -43.58
CA ALA A 140 13.37 15.56 -44.69
C ALA A 140 12.05 16.33 -44.85
N GLY A 141 12.14 17.62 -45.13
CA GLY A 141 10.99 18.51 -45.30
C GLY A 141 10.39 19.03 -43.99
N LEU A 142 11.16 19.07 -42.90
CA LEU A 142 10.69 19.61 -41.61
C LEU A 142 10.50 21.14 -41.72
N ALA A 143 9.28 21.64 -41.56
CA ALA A 143 9.00 23.07 -41.68
C ALA A 143 9.61 23.87 -40.51
N ALA A 144 9.90 25.16 -40.73
CA ALA A 144 10.59 26.00 -39.73
C ALA A 144 9.81 26.18 -38.40
N ASP A 145 8.50 25.96 -38.44
CA ASP A 145 7.56 26.01 -37.32
C ASP A 145 7.16 24.61 -36.82
N GLN A 146 7.95 23.58 -37.14
CA GLN A 146 7.73 22.21 -36.69
C GLN A 146 8.87 21.70 -35.84
N LEU A 147 8.52 20.79 -34.93
CA LEU A 147 9.44 20.02 -34.11
C LEU A 147 9.25 18.53 -34.39
N VAL A 148 10.32 17.75 -34.34
CA VAL A 148 10.22 16.29 -34.27
C VAL A 148 10.60 15.86 -32.86
N ARG A 149 9.66 15.25 -32.16
CA ARG A 149 9.85 14.66 -30.83
C ARG A 149 10.15 13.17 -30.97
N VAL A 150 11.29 12.74 -30.47
CA VAL A 150 11.66 11.32 -30.37
C VAL A 150 11.56 10.91 -28.90
N ASP A 151 10.53 10.15 -28.56
CA ASP A 151 10.36 9.56 -27.23
C ASP A 151 10.98 8.18 -27.23
N ALA A 152 12.05 8.00 -26.47
CA ALA A 152 12.72 6.71 -26.33
C ALA A 152 12.08 5.83 -25.25
N GLY A 153 11.02 6.30 -24.58
CA GLY A 153 10.51 5.68 -23.36
C GLY A 153 11.40 5.97 -22.14
N ALA A 154 10.98 5.51 -20.97
CA ALA A 154 11.68 5.73 -19.70
C ALA A 154 12.04 7.22 -19.43
N SER A 155 11.12 8.14 -19.79
CA SER A 155 11.27 9.59 -19.65
C SER A 155 12.42 10.23 -20.45
N GLN A 156 12.93 9.56 -21.49
CA GLN A 156 13.96 10.11 -22.36
C GLN A 156 13.35 10.63 -23.65
N VAL A 157 13.47 11.95 -23.87
CA VAL A 157 12.92 12.63 -25.04
C VAL A 157 14.02 13.44 -25.72
N PHE A 158 14.09 13.30 -27.04
CA PHE A 158 14.97 14.09 -27.91
C PHE A 158 14.13 14.92 -28.89
N VAL A 159 14.67 16.04 -29.37
CA VAL A 159 13.94 16.97 -30.23
C VAL A 159 14.81 17.43 -31.40
N LEU A 160 14.24 17.40 -32.62
CA LEU A 160 14.74 18.11 -33.79
C LEU A 160 13.88 19.35 -34.02
N ASP A 161 14.51 20.43 -34.44
CA ASP A 161 13.88 21.75 -34.57
C ASP A 161 14.00 22.22 -36.01
N GLY A 162 12.87 22.32 -36.72
CA GLY A 162 12.83 22.68 -38.13
C GLY A 162 13.37 24.08 -38.42
N ALA A 163 13.40 24.97 -37.43
CA ALA A 163 14.03 26.29 -37.58
C ALA A 163 15.55 26.19 -37.86
N LYS A 164 16.18 25.05 -37.55
CA LYS A 164 17.60 24.82 -37.80
C LYS A 164 17.89 24.35 -39.23
N SER A 165 17.07 23.43 -39.74
CA SER A 165 17.20 22.87 -41.10
C SER A 165 15.95 22.08 -41.45
N ALA A 166 15.54 22.14 -42.72
CA ALA A 166 14.44 21.31 -43.23
C ALA A 166 14.84 19.84 -43.41
N ASP A 167 16.13 19.55 -43.48
CA ASP A 167 16.67 18.21 -43.64
C ASP A 167 17.65 17.92 -42.49
N GLN A 168 17.36 16.90 -41.67
CA GLN A 168 18.07 16.62 -40.42
C GLN A 168 18.34 15.14 -40.24
N ASP A 169 19.61 14.81 -39.97
CA ASP A 169 20.08 13.51 -39.51
C ASP A 169 20.48 13.62 -38.04
N ALA A 170 20.00 12.70 -37.21
CA ALA A 170 20.38 12.63 -35.81
C ALA A 170 20.53 11.21 -35.28
N GLU A 171 21.43 11.07 -34.32
CA GLU A 171 21.72 9.84 -33.60
C GLU A 171 21.79 10.14 -32.10
N TRP A 172 21.06 9.36 -31.30
CA TRP A 172 21.08 9.44 -29.85
C TRP A 172 21.32 8.06 -29.23
N THR A 173 21.86 8.07 -28.01
CA THR A 173 21.91 6.90 -27.13
C THR A 173 20.93 7.11 -25.99
N ALA A 174 19.93 6.24 -25.88
CA ALA A 174 19.02 6.18 -24.74
C ALA A 174 19.53 5.14 -23.73
N ILE A 175 19.50 5.49 -22.45
CA ILE A 175 19.98 4.66 -21.34
C ILE A 175 18.78 4.23 -20.49
N TYR A 176 18.57 2.93 -20.35
CA TYR A 176 17.42 2.37 -19.66
C TYR A 176 17.85 1.81 -18.31
N ALA A 177 17.23 2.28 -17.24
CA ALA A 177 17.52 1.78 -15.89
C ALA A 177 17.19 0.28 -15.70
N LYS A 178 16.46 -0.33 -16.64
CA LYS A 178 16.05 -1.74 -16.59
C LYS A 178 15.98 -2.39 -17.97
N PRO A 179 16.24 -3.70 -18.06
CA PRO A 179 15.85 -4.52 -19.20
C PRO A 179 14.32 -4.50 -19.38
N GLY A 180 13.84 -4.73 -20.60
CA GLY A 180 12.42 -4.88 -20.88
C GLY A 180 11.99 -4.36 -22.24
N ASP A 181 10.68 -4.46 -22.48
CA ASP A 181 10.03 -3.95 -23.69
C ASP A 181 9.77 -2.44 -23.53
N TYR A 182 10.29 -1.66 -24.46
CA TYR A 182 10.05 -0.23 -24.61
C TYR A 182 9.51 0.06 -26.02
N ALA A 183 8.90 1.22 -26.19
CA ALA A 183 8.52 1.73 -27.49
C ALA A 183 9.25 3.06 -27.72
N VAL A 184 9.88 3.17 -28.89
CA VAL A 184 10.42 4.44 -29.37
C VAL A 184 9.41 5.02 -30.36
N THR A 185 8.94 6.23 -30.11
CA THR A 185 7.97 6.93 -30.97
C THR A 185 8.57 8.21 -31.53
N VAL A 186 8.25 8.52 -32.79
CA VAL A 186 8.68 9.74 -33.48
C VAL A 186 7.44 10.52 -33.88
N ASP A 187 7.20 11.65 -33.20
CA ASP A 187 6.04 12.52 -33.39
C ASP A 187 6.47 13.85 -34.01
N VAL A 188 5.63 14.40 -34.89
CA VAL A 188 5.75 15.77 -35.41
C VAL A 188 4.85 16.67 -34.58
N LEU A 189 5.41 17.76 -34.10
CA LEU A 189 4.71 18.79 -33.35
C LEU A 189 4.76 20.12 -34.11
N ASP A 190 3.80 20.99 -33.83
CA ASP A 190 3.91 22.40 -34.21
C ASP A 190 4.84 23.18 -33.26
N ALA A 191 5.04 24.47 -33.54
CA ALA A 191 5.91 25.37 -32.79
C ALA A 191 5.51 25.52 -31.30
N ASP A 192 4.24 25.26 -30.96
CA ASP A 192 3.73 25.31 -29.60
C ASP A 192 3.76 23.93 -28.90
N GLY A 193 4.26 22.91 -29.59
CA GLY A 193 4.43 21.55 -29.08
C GLY A 193 3.19 20.66 -29.20
N TYR A 194 2.16 21.05 -29.95
CA TYR A 194 0.98 20.21 -30.18
C TYR A 194 1.23 19.19 -31.27
N TRP A 195 0.73 17.98 -31.04
CA TRP A 195 0.88 16.88 -32.00
C TRP A 195 0.18 17.17 -33.33
N LEU A 196 0.91 16.92 -34.42
CA LEU A 196 0.43 16.97 -35.80
C LEU A 196 0.27 15.56 -36.39
N SER A 197 1.29 14.70 -36.23
CA SER A 197 1.30 13.33 -36.76
C SER A 197 2.37 12.47 -36.08
N THR A 198 2.26 11.15 -36.17
CA THR A 198 3.29 10.19 -35.75
C THR A 198 3.96 9.62 -37.00
N LEU A 199 5.27 9.85 -37.15
CA LEU A 199 6.04 9.35 -38.30
C LEU A 199 6.37 7.86 -38.16
N GLY A 200 6.53 7.36 -36.93
CA GLY A 200 6.76 5.95 -36.70
C GLY A 200 6.85 5.54 -35.24
N THR A 201 6.71 4.24 -35.02
CA THR A 201 6.89 3.59 -33.73
C THR A 201 7.69 2.32 -33.91
N SER A 202 8.72 2.12 -33.09
CA SER A 202 9.54 0.91 -33.09
C SER A 202 9.52 0.29 -31.71
N ALA A 203 9.28 -1.02 -31.65
CA ALA A 203 9.46 -1.79 -30.42
C ALA A 203 10.96 -1.96 -30.15
N LEU A 204 11.37 -1.83 -28.90
CA LEU A 204 12.73 -1.99 -28.44
C LEU A 204 12.76 -2.92 -27.25
N GLU A 205 13.44 -4.05 -27.38
CA GLU A 205 13.76 -4.92 -26.26
C GLU A 205 15.17 -4.57 -25.77
N VAL A 206 15.28 -4.18 -24.50
CA VAL A 206 16.56 -3.89 -23.83
C VAL A 206 16.95 -5.09 -22.98
N GLY A 207 18.17 -5.59 -23.16
CA GLY A 207 18.68 -6.80 -22.49
C GLY A 207 19.18 -6.57 -21.05
N GLU A 208 19.61 -7.65 -20.39
CA GLU A 208 20.36 -7.55 -19.13
C GLU A 208 21.83 -7.24 -19.38
N GLN A 209 22.46 -6.45 -18.50
CA GLN A 209 23.91 -6.38 -18.45
C GLN A 209 24.45 -7.71 -17.91
N THR A 210 25.27 -8.40 -18.69
CA THR A 210 26.16 -9.43 -18.18
C THR A 210 27.35 -8.75 -17.52
N GLU A 211 27.22 -8.33 -16.26
CA GLU A 211 28.40 -8.25 -15.42
C GLU A 211 28.66 -9.65 -14.87
N GLU A 212 29.80 -10.25 -15.22
CA GLU A 212 30.41 -11.32 -14.44
C GLU A 212 30.83 -10.72 -13.08
N VAL A 213 29.86 -10.43 -12.22
CA VAL A 213 30.12 -10.29 -10.79
C VAL A 213 30.20 -11.73 -10.28
N GLY A 214 31.42 -12.16 -9.95
CA GLY A 214 31.67 -13.44 -9.31
C GLY A 214 30.63 -13.65 -8.22
N ALA A 215 29.86 -14.73 -8.36
CA ALA A 215 28.80 -15.09 -7.44
C ALA A 215 29.35 -15.01 -6.01
N PRO A 216 28.79 -14.16 -5.12
CA PRO A 216 28.93 -14.47 -3.71
C PRO A 216 28.33 -15.85 -3.53
N ASP A 217 29.08 -16.77 -2.89
CA ASP A 217 28.62 -18.11 -2.55
C ASP A 217 27.25 -18.01 -1.85
N LEU A 218 26.18 -18.14 -2.64
CA LEU A 218 24.87 -18.46 -2.13
C LEU A 218 25.02 -19.91 -1.65
N PRO A 219 24.78 -20.21 -0.37
CA PRO A 219 24.67 -21.60 0.03
C PRO A 219 23.65 -22.25 -0.89
N ASP A 220 24.02 -23.42 -1.41
CA ASP A 220 23.18 -24.31 -2.20
C ASP A 220 21.99 -24.75 -1.33
N GLU A 221 21.03 -23.85 -1.15
CA GLU A 221 19.70 -24.21 -0.70
C GLU A 221 19.04 -24.91 -1.88
N THR A 222 19.29 -26.22 -1.93
CA THR A 222 18.38 -27.18 -2.54
C THR A 222 16.97 -26.69 -2.30
N GLN A 223 16.29 -26.39 -3.41
CA GLN A 223 14.87 -26.11 -3.44
C GLN A 223 14.19 -27.09 -2.48
N PRO A 224 13.53 -26.62 -1.41
CA PRO A 224 12.96 -27.56 -0.47
C PRO A 224 11.99 -28.46 -1.23
N ASP A 225 12.18 -29.78 -1.09
CA ASP A 225 11.35 -30.81 -1.68
C ASP A 225 9.91 -30.58 -1.21
N TRP A 226 9.15 -29.84 -2.02
CA TRP A 226 7.71 -29.75 -1.86
C TRP A 226 7.15 -31.14 -2.18
N PRO A 227 6.44 -31.79 -1.24
CA PRO A 227 5.75 -33.02 -1.58
C PRO A 227 4.87 -32.74 -2.79
N ALA A 228 4.85 -33.65 -3.76
CA ALA A 228 3.94 -33.56 -4.90
C ALA A 228 2.51 -33.38 -4.36
N GLU A 229 1.97 -32.18 -4.53
CA GLU A 229 0.60 -31.88 -4.11
C GLU A 229 -0.38 -32.74 -4.91
N PRO A 230 -1.51 -33.15 -4.29
CA PRO A 230 -2.52 -33.94 -4.97
C PRO A 230 -3.04 -33.22 -6.21
N GLN A 231 -3.34 -34.00 -7.24
CA GLN A 231 -3.94 -33.54 -8.48
C GLN A 231 -5.20 -32.71 -8.14
N PRO A 232 -5.32 -31.45 -8.62
CA PRO A 232 -6.36 -30.55 -8.13
C PRO A 232 -7.74 -31.05 -8.54
N ASP A 233 -8.68 -31.01 -7.58
CA ASP A 233 -10.11 -31.06 -7.84
C ASP A 233 -10.52 -29.97 -8.85
N ALA A 234 -11.67 -30.17 -9.50
CA ALA A 234 -12.23 -29.26 -10.50
C ALA A 234 -12.23 -27.79 -10.03
N LEU A 235 -11.91 -26.85 -10.94
CA LEU A 235 -11.99 -25.42 -10.65
C LEU A 235 -13.31 -25.04 -9.97
N PRO A 236 -13.27 -24.23 -8.90
CA PRO A 236 -14.46 -23.53 -8.45
C PRO A 236 -14.99 -22.65 -9.61
N PRO A 237 -16.33 -22.58 -9.82
CA PRO A 237 -16.93 -21.72 -10.83
C PRO A 237 -16.39 -20.30 -10.76
N ALA A 238 -16.22 -19.62 -11.90
CA ALA A 238 -15.67 -18.26 -11.96
C ALA A 238 -16.35 -17.30 -10.97
N ASP A 239 -17.67 -17.45 -10.78
CA ASP A 239 -18.49 -16.62 -9.89
C ASP A 239 -18.27 -16.86 -8.38
N SER A 240 -17.51 -17.90 -8.02
CA SER A 240 -17.17 -18.23 -6.62
C SER A 240 -15.74 -17.84 -6.23
N ARG A 241 -14.97 -17.26 -7.15
CA ARG A 241 -13.61 -16.82 -6.89
C ARG A 241 -13.63 -15.49 -6.15
N PRO A 242 -12.73 -15.30 -5.17
CA PRO A 242 -12.64 -14.02 -4.50
C PRO A 242 -12.16 -12.94 -5.49
N PRO A 243 -12.62 -11.69 -5.34
CA PRO A 243 -12.32 -10.62 -6.28
C PRO A 243 -10.82 -10.32 -6.36
N TRP A 244 -10.03 -10.60 -5.32
CA TRP A 244 -8.57 -10.42 -5.35
C TRP A 244 -7.80 -11.52 -6.10
N LEU A 245 -8.46 -12.62 -6.48
CA LEU A 245 -7.83 -13.74 -7.19
C LEU A 245 -8.76 -14.28 -8.31
N PRO A 246 -8.94 -13.52 -9.41
CA PRO A 246 -9.91 -13.85 -10.45
C PRO A 246 -9.52 -15.06 -11.32
N PHE A 247 -8.23 -15.43 -11.36
CA PHE A 247 -7.71 -16.50 -12.19
C PHE A 247 -7.16 -17.67 -11.38
N LEU A 248 -7.22 -18.87 -11.96
CA LEU A 248 -6.35 -19.97 -11.57
C LEU A 248 -5.01 -19.76 -12.25
N TYR A 249 -3.94 -19.73 -11.46
CA TYR A 249 -2.60 -19.58 -11.99
C TYR A 249 -1.93 -20.94 -12.14
N LEU A 250 -1.23 -21.13 -13.24
CA LEU A 250 -0.66 -22.41 -13.65
C LEU A 250 0.81 -22.22 -14.02
N ARG A 251 1.64 -23.21 -13.70
CA ARG A 251 3.04 -23.26 -14.12
C ARG A 251 3.31 -24.53 -14.92
N PRO A 252 4.01 -24.47 -16.06
CA PRO A 252 4.48 -25.66 -16.76
C PRO A 252 5.38 -26.53 -15.87
N LEU A 253 5.16 -27.84 -15.89
CA LEU A 253 5.97 -28.79 -15.13
C LEU A 253 7.37 -28.99 -15.74
N TRP A 254 7.57 -28.72 -17.02
CA TRP A 254 8.85 -28.85 -17.71
C TRP A 254 9.05 -27.81 -18.82
N ALA A 255 10.29 -27.61 -19.25
CA ALA A 255 10.59 -26.78 -20.41
C ALA A 255 10.04 -27.43 -21.69
N GLY A 256 9.51 -26.63 -22.61
CA GLY A 256 8.98 -27.12 -23.88
C GLY A 256 7.56 -27.65 -23.80
N THR A 257 6.86 -27.48 -22.68
CA THR A 257 5.43 -27.78 -22.55
C THR A 257 4.64 -27.09 -23.65
N ARG A 258 3.68 -27.80 -24.25
CA ARG A 258 2.91 -27.32 -25.41
C ARG A 258 1.51 -26.90 -24.98
N THR A 259 1.05 -25.80 -25.55
CA THR A 259 -0.36 -25.44 -25.58
C THR A 259 -0.96 -25.77 -26.94
N TYR A 260 -2.28 -25.83 -27.04
CA TYR A 260 -3.00 -26.31 -28.21
C TYR A 260 -4.14 -25.37 -28.59
N THR A 261 -4.48 -25.29 -29.87
CA THR A 261 -5.56 -24.40 -30.35
C THR A 261 -6.96 -24.85 -29.86
N ARG A 262 -7.11 -26.11 -29.45
CA ARG A 262 -8.34 -26.68 -28.89
C ARG A 262 -8.03 -27.75 -27.84
N ALA A 263 -8.89 -27.89 -26.83
CA ALA A 263 -8.81 -28.99 -25.87
C ALA A 263 -8.93 -30.35 -26.58
N GLY A 264 -8.03 -31.28 -26.25
CA GLY A 264 -7.95 -32.60 -26.91
C GLY A 264 -7.46 -32.56 -28.37
N GLY A 265 -7.01 -31.40 -28.87
CA GLY A 265 -6.45 -31.25 -30.21
C GLY A 265 -4.97 -31.63 -30.32
N THR A 266 -4.49 -31.71 -31.55
CA THR A 266 -3.08 -32.00 -31.87
C THR A 266 -2.30 -30.80 -32.40
N GLN A 267 -3.00 -29.73 -32.81
CA GLN A 267 -2.38 -28.52 -33.32
C GLN A 267 -1.83 -27.68 -32.16
N VAL A 268 -0.50 -27.58 -32.12
CA VAL A 268 0.23 -26.80 -31.11
C VAL A 268 0.03 -25.31 -31.39
N SER A 269 -0.30 -24.55 -30.33
CA SER A 269 -0.41 -23.10 -30.37
C SER A 269 0.91 -22.44 -29.97
N ARG A 270 1.51 -22.85 -28.85
CA ARG A 270 2.78 -22.32 -28.32
C ARG A 270 3.60 -23.40 -27.65
N ILE A 271 4.90 -23.12 -27.51
CA ILE A 271 5.84 -23.90 -26.71
C ILE A 271 6.30 -23.00 -25.56
N LEU A 272 6.17 -23.47 -24.33
CA LEU A 272 6.40 -22.69 -23.12
C LEU A 272 7.80 -22.96 -22.56
N ALA A 273 8.49 -21.89 -22.17
CA ALA A 273 9.73 -21.97 -21.41
C ALA A 273 9.46 -22.08 -19.90
N LEU A 274 10.42 -22.59 -19.14
CA LEU A 274 10.41 -22.45 -17.68
C LEU A 274 10.47 -20.96 -17.33
N GLY A 275 9.76 -20.56 -16.27
CA GLY A 275 9.52 -19.14 -15.94
C GLY A 275 8.20 -18.58 -16.52
N THR A 276 7.48 -19.38 -17.31
CA THR A 276 6.12 -19.05 -17.75
C THR A 276 5.08 -19.37 -16.67
N TYR A 277 4.18 -18.44 -16.43
CA TYR A 277 2.99 -18.61 -15.61
C TYR A 277 1.77 -18.23 -16.45
N LEU A 278 0.80 -19.15 -16.52
CA LEU A 278 -0.45 -18.96 -17.23
C LEU A 278 -1.56 -18.58 -16.26
N ALA A 279 -2.58 -17.92 -16.77
CA ALA A 279 -3.79 -17.62 -16.04
C ALA A 279 -5.00 -18.23 -16.75
N SER A 280 -5.89 -18.86 -15.98
CA SER A 280 -7.05 -19.55 -16.52
C SER A 280 -8.35 -19.18 -15.81
N ALA A 281 -9.35 -18.82 -16.61
CA ALA A 281 -10.74 -18.64 -16.16
C ALA A 281 -11.65 -19.80 -16.56
N VAL A 282 -11.22 -20.65 -17.51
CA VAL A 282 -12.05 -21.66 -18.17
C VAL A 282 -11.35 -23.01 -18.12
N GLN A 283 -12.08 -24.06 -17.74
CA GLN A 283 -11.65 -25.45 -17.88
C GLN A 283 -12.67 -26.27 -18.65
N THR A 284 -12.23 -27.42 -19.18
CA THR A 284 -13.12 -28.42 -19.76
C THR A 284 -12.51 -29.81 -19.64
N THR A 285 -13.33 -30.85 -19.77
CA THR A 285 -12.86 -32.24 -19.81
C THR A 285 -13.13 -32.82 -21.19
N VAL A 286 -12.08 -33.24 -21.89
CA VAL A 286 -12.16 -33.88 -23.22
C VAL A 286 -11.46 -35.21 -23.16
N GLY A 287 -12.18 -36.29 -23.50
CA GLY A 287 -11.63 -37.65 -23.50
C GLY A 287 -11.17 -38.14 -22.12
N GLY A 288 -11.80 -37.66 -21.04
CA GLY A 288 -11.42 -37.99 -19.65
C GLY A 288 -10.25 -37.18 -19.09
N THR A 289 -9.61 -36.34 -19.90
CA THR A 289 -8.52 -35.45 -19.47
C THR A 289 -9.07 -34.05 -19.19
N LEU A 290 -8.69 -33.47 -18.05
CA LEU A 290 -8.97 -32.07 -17.71
C LEU A 290 -8.02 -31.14 -18.48
N TRP A 291 -8.55 -30.05 -19.01
CA TRP A 291 -7.84 -29.02 -19.76
C TRP A 291 -8.17 -27.64 -19.22
N TYR A 292 -7.16 -26.78 -19.16
CA TYR A 292 -7.30 -25.36 -18.84
C TYR A 292 -7.13 -24.52 -20.10
N GLN A 293 -7.97 -23.50 -20.26
CA GLN A 293 -7.77 -22.47 -21.29
C GLN A 293 -7.01 -21.30 -20.66
N SER A 294 -5.91 -20.89 -21.26
CA SER A 294 -5.23 -19.64 -20.88
C SER A 294 -6.11 -18.43 -21.22
N THR A 295 -5.80 -17.26 -20.65
CA THR A 295 -6.47 -16.01 -21.05
C THR A 295 -6.15 -15.57 -22.48
N ARG A 296 -5.16 -16.18 -23.13
CA ARG A 296 -4.89 -16.00 -24.58
C ARG A 296 -5.72 -16.94 -25.47
N GLY A 297 -6.51 -17.84 -24.87
CA GLY A 297 -7.44 -18.72 -25.56
C GLY A 297 -6.88 -20.09 -25.96
N ASP A 298 -5.58 -20.35 -25.75
CA ASP A 298 -4.95 -21.66 -26.00
C ASP A 298 -5.11 -22.61 -24.81
N TRP A 299 -5.10 -23.91 -25.10
CA TRP A 299 -5.47 -24.97 -24.16
C TRP A 299 -4.25 -25.77 -23.72
N ILE A 300 -4.20 -26.14 -22.44
CA ILE A 300 -3.14 -26.96 -21.86
C ILE A 300 -3.75 -28.08 -21.00
N PRO A 301 -3.30 -29.34 -21.11
CA PRO A 301 -3.82 -30.40 -20.28
C PRO A 301 -3.33 -30.24 -18.84
N ALA A 302 -4.19 -30.50 -17.87
CA ALA A 302 -3.88 -30.35 -16.44
C ALA A 302 -2.67 -31.20 -16.01
N SER A 303 -2.40 -32.31 -16.69
CA SER A 303 -1.23 -33.17 -16.44
C SER A 303 0.12 -32.55 -16.84
N SER A 304 0.13 -31.41 -17.54
CA SER A 304 1.35 -30.71 -17.97
C SER A 304 1.69 -29.46 -17.15
N VAL A 305 0.86 -29.14 -16.15
CA VAL A 305 1.01 -27.95 -15.31
C VAL A 305 0.84 -28.31 -13.84
N SER A 306 1.48 -27.53 -12.97
CA SER A 306 1.09 -27.43 -11.56
C SER A 306 0.19 -26.22 -11.38
N VAL A 307 -0.79 -26.34 -10.48
CA VAL A 307 -1.52 -25.18 -9.98
C VAL A 307 -0.60 -24.40 -9.06
N VAL A 308 -0.59 -23.08 -9.23
CA VAL A 308 0.11 -22.17 -8.33
C VAL A 308 -0.82 -21.87 -7.18
N THR A 309 -0.38 -22.11 -5.95
CA THR A 309 -1.05 -21.71 -4.73
C THR A 309 -0.55 -20.32 -4.33
N PRO A 310 -1.32 -19.25 -4.57
CA PRO A 310 -0.88 -17.89 -4.25
C PRO A 310 -0.90 -17.67 -2.74
N SER A 311 -0.16 -16.68 -2.28
CA SER A 311 -0.09 -16.35 -0.86
C SER A 311 -1.46 -16.02 -0.24
N ASN A 312 -1.70 -16.63 0.92
CA ASN A 312 -2.82 -16.27 1.80
C ASN A 312 -2.46 -15.14 2.78
N LEU A 313 -1.25 -14.60 2.71
CA LEU A 313 -0.83 -13.45 3.51
C LEU A 313 -1.83 -12.30 3.35
N ARG A 314 -2.12 -11.65 4.47
CA ARG A 314 -2.95 -10.44 4.54
C ARG A 314 -2.20 -9.41 5.36
N GLY A 315 -2.21 -8.20 4.85
CA GLY A 315 -1.94 -7.00 5.59
C GLY A 315 -3.03 -6.72 6.61
N VAL A 316 -3.04 -5.50 7.13
CA VAL A 316 -3.91 -5.10 8.22
C VAL A 316 -4.47 -3.72 7.96
N GLU A 317 -5.79 -3.60 8.08
CA GLU A 317 -6.46 -2.30 8.12
C GLU A 317 -6.17 -1.61 9.44
N LEU A 318 -5.91 -0.31 9.38
CA LEU A 318 -5.49 0.48 10.52
C LEU A 318 -6.60 1.46 10.91
N GLY A 319 -6.90 1.52 12.21
CA GLY A 319 -7.89 2.45 12.77
C GLY A 319 -7.41 3.90 12.77
N SER A 320 -8.35 4.85 12.82
CA SER A 320 -8.05 6.30 12.83
C SER A 320 -6.99 6.63 13.87
N THR A 321 -5.92 7.29 13.43
CA THR A 321 -4.68 7.48 14.18
C THR A 321 -4.82 8.08 15.57
N ALA A 322 -3.86 7.69 16.40
CA ALA A 322 -3.30 8.44 17.51
C ALA A 322 -3.17 9.98 17.25
N PRO A 323 -3.14 10.80 18.31
CA PRO A 323 -3.36 12.24 18.26
C PRO A 323 -2.22 13.04 17.58
N PRO A 324 -2.48 14.28 17.14
CA PRO A 324 -1.44 15.22 16.67
C PRO A 324 -0.38 15.53 17.77
N PRO A 325 0.81 16.04 17.39
CA PRO A 325 1.95 16.20 18.32
C PRO A 325 1.62 17.09 19.53
N PRO A 326 2.25 16.85 20.70
CA PRO A 326 1.82 17.44 21.96
C PRO A 326 2.08 18.96 22.04
N PRO A 327 1.18 19.75 22.64
CA PRO A 327 1.48 21.12 23.08
C PRO A 327 2.50 21.11 24.23
N PRO A 328 3.25 22.21 24.46
CA PRO A 328 4.28 22.26 25.51
C PRO A 328 3.66 22.00 26.90
N PRO A 329 4.41 21.36 27.83
CA PRO A 329 3.82 20.85 29.07
C PRO A 329 3.28 21.99 29.97
N PRO A 330 2.01 21.91 30.41
CA PRO A 330 1.51 22.68 31.54
C PRO A 330 1.92 22.03 32.88
N PRO A 331 1.96 22.78 34.00
CA PRO A 331 2.56 22.35 35.28
C PRO A 331 1.80 21.18 35.92
N PRO A 332 2.43 20.41 36.84
CA PRO A 332 1.85 19.18 37.38
C PRO A 332 0.54 19.44 38.15
N PRO A 333 -0.52 18.64 37.97
CA PRO A 333 -1.68 18.65 38.85
C PRO A 333 -1.39 17.87 40.14
N GLY A 334 -1.80 18.43 41.29
CA GLY A 334 -1.60 17.86 42.63
C GLY A 334 -2.42 16.60 42.93
N ASP A 335 -2.08 15.99 44.07
CA ASP A 335 -2.59 14.75 44.70
C ASP A 335 -3.97 14.26 44.24
N VAL A 336 -3.96 13.28 43.34
CA VAL A 336 -5.15 12.51 42.92
C VAL A 336 -5.49 11.48 44.01
N ARG A 337 -6.78 11.36 44.36
CA ARG A 337 -7.29 10.37 45.36
C ARG A 337 -8.18 9.33 44.70
N HIS A 338 -8.38 8.18 45.35
CA HIS A 338 -9.27 7.13 44.86
C HIS A 338 -10.36 6.80 45.88
N GLY A 339 -11.52 6.38 45.38
CA GLY A 339 -12.64 5.99 46.23
C GLY A 339 -13.53 4.95 45.57
N VAL A 340 -14.41 4.37 46.38
CA VAL A 340 -15.42 3.40 45.91
C VAL A 340 -16.80 3.90 46.29
N VAL A 341 -17.72 3.85 45.33
CA VAL A 341 -19.12 4.23 45.51
C VAL A 341 -19.79 3.29 46.53
N THR A 342 -20.38 3.87 47.57
CA THR A 342 -21.05 3.16 48.67
C THR A 342 -22.57 3.23 48.60
N ALA A 343 -23.14 4.13 47.80
CA ALA A 343 -24.58 4.17 47.54
C ALA A 343 -24.98 3.04 46.59
N GLY A 344 -26.23 2.54 46.70
CA GLY A 344 -26.80 1.58 45.73
C GLY A 344 -26.74 2.11 44.29
N LEU A 345 -27.05 3.40 44.13
CA LEU A 345 -27.00 4.15 42.87
C LEU A 345 -26.62 5.61 43.19
N LEU A 346 -25.57 6.12 42.57
CA LEU A 346 -25.02 7.46 42.79
C LEU A 346 -25.12 8.30 41.51
N ASN A 347 -25.83 9.41 41.56
CA ASN A 347 -25.95 10.33 40.42
C ASN A 347 -24.62 11.07 40.15
N VAL A 348 -24.23 11.10 38.88
CA VAL A 348 -23.15 11.91 38.32
C VAL A 348 -23.76 13.17 37.73
N ARG A 349 -23.17 14.34 37.97
CA ARG A 349 -23.68 15.65 37.49
C ARG A 349 -22.61 16.41 36.71
N ALA A 350 -23.05 17.33 35.85
CA ALA A 350 -22.17 18.14 35.02
C ALA A 350 -21.29 19.09 35.85
N ARG A 351 -21.85 19.59 36.97
CA ARG A 351 -21.24 20.53 37.92
C ARG A 351 -21.53 20.06 39.36
N PRO A 352 -20.78 20.49 40.38
CA PRO A 352 -21.10 20.16 41.76
C PRO A 352 -22.37 20.88 42.23
N GLY A 353 -23.22 20.19 43.00
CA GLY A 353 -24.50 20.71 43.51
C GLY A 353 -25.75 19.98 42.96
N VAL A 354 -26.91 20.22 43.56
CA VAL A 354 -28.20 19.55 43.21
C VAL A 354 -29.28 20.51 42.72
N SER A 355 -28.90 21.71 42.28
CA SER A 355 -29.84 22.70 41.78
C SER A 355 -30.70 22.19 40.60
N PRO A 356 -31.92 22.72 40.41
CA PRO A 356 -32.83 22.29 39.32
C PRO A 356 -32.24 22.42 37.91
N ASP A 357 -31.28 23.34 37.70
CA ASP A 357 -30.56 23.55 36.43
C ASP A 357 -29.35 22.62 36.23
N ASN A 358 -29.12 21.67 37.13
CA ASN A 358 -27.99 20.73 37.08
C ASN A 358 -28.46 19.27 37.21
N PRO A 359 -29.26 18.72 36.27
CA PRO A 359 -29.76 17.34 36.36
C PRO A 359 -28.64 16.29 36.32
N PRO A 360 -28.87 15.05 36.82
CA PRO A 360 -27.93 13.95 36.65
C PRO A 360 -27.63 13.70 35.16
N VAL A 361 -26.34 13.62 34.83
CA VAL A 361 -25.83 13.28 33.49
C VAL A 361 -25.38 11.82 33.40
N GLY A 362 -25.41 11.09 34.51
CA GLY A 362 -25.10 9.66 34.58
C GLY A 362 -25.32 9.10 35.97
N GLN A 363 -25.08 7.80 36.14
CA GLN A 363 -25.22 7.10 37.42
C GLN A 363 -24.10 6.07 37.60
N LEU A 364 -23.69 5.83 38.84
CA LEU A 364 -22.72 4.81 39.23
C LEU A 364 -23.35 3.87 40.26
N SER A 365 -23.09 2.57 40.14
CA SER A 365 -23.62 1.56 41.07
C SER A 365 -22.71 1.36 42.28
N ASN A 366 -23.24 0.76 43.34
CA ASN A 366 -22.44 0.34 44.50
C ASN A 366 -21.21 -0.48 44.08
N GLY A 367 -20.06 -0.21 44.70
CA GLY A 367 -18.79 -0.89 44.39
C GLY A 367 -18.03 -0.30 43.20
N THR A 368 -18.60 0.66 42.46
CA THR A 368 -17.90 1.33 41.36
C THR A 368 -16.70 2.11 41.89
N ALA A 369 -15.50 1.82 41.39
CA ALA A 369 -14.31 2.59 41.70
C ALA A 369 -14.33 3.93 40.95
N VAL A 370 -13.90 4.99 41.62
CA VAL A 370 -13.80 6.34 41.06
C VAL A 370 -12.46 6.97 41.40
N THR A 371 -11.89 7.69 40.43
CA THR A 371 -10.70 8.53 40.62
C THR A 371 -11.18 9.95 40.91
N ILE A 372 -10.61 10.58 41.94
CA ILE A 372 -10.98 11.91 42.43
C ILE A 372 -9.84 12.86 42.07
N TYR A 373 -10.10 13.70 41.08
CA TYR A 373 -9.14 14.67 40.56
C TYR A 373 -9.17 16.00 41.31
N GLU A 374 -10.29 16.28 41.98
CA GLU A 374 -10.53 17.56 42.63
C GLU A 374 -11.65 17.41 43.66
N GLU A 375 -11.54 18.18 44.74
CA GLU A 375 -12.58 18.29 45.78
C GLU A 375 -13.07 19.73 45.84
N GLN A 376 -14.40 19.91 45.79
CA GLN A 376 -15.02 21.22 45.86
C GLN A 376 -16.22 21.20 46.82
N GLN A 377 -16.38 22.27 47.60
CA GLN A 377 -17.59 22.49 48.40
C GLN A 377 -18.68 23.15 47.55
N ALA A 378 -19.86 22.55 47.50
CA ALA A 378 -21.05 23.13 46.85
C ALA A 378 -22.32 22.65 47.54
N ASP A 379 -23.30 23.54 47.70
CA ASP A 379 -24.59 23.27 48.38
C ASP A 379 -24.44 22.66 49.79
N GLY A 380 -23.40 23.06 50.53
CA GLY A 380 -23.13 22.57 51.89
C GLY A 380 -22.57 21.14 51.96
N ALA A 381 -22.17 20.55 50.82
CA ALA A 381 -21.58 19.23 50.77
C ALA A 381 -20.28 19.21 49.95
N THR A 382 -19.43 18.23 50.26
CA THR A 382 -18.23 17.94 49.49
C THR A 382 -18.60 17.21 48.20
N TRP A 383 -18.06 17.67 47.07
CA TRP A 383 -18.19 17.05 45.76
C TRP A 383 -16.83 16.68 45.20
N TYR A 384 -16.77 15.54 44.52
CA TYR A 384 -15.57 15.03 43.87
C TYR A 384 -15.70 15.09 42.37
N ARG A 385 -14.71 15.69 41.69
CA ARG A 385 -14.58 15.63 40.24
C ARG A 385 -13.97 14.28 39.86
N ILE A 386 -14.72 13.50 39.09
CA ILE A 386 -14.33 12.14 38.67
C ILE A 386 -14.07 12.03 37.15
N GLY A 387 -14.09 13.16 36.46
CA GLY A 387 -13.84 13.31 35.04
C GLY A 387 -14.29 14.69 34.54
N ASP A 388 -14.07 15.00 33.27
CA ASP A 388 -14.50 16.27 32.69
C ASP A 388 -16.02 16.41 32.73
N SER A 389 -16.49 17.49 33.37
CA SER A 389 -17.93 17.71 33.64
C SER A 389 -18.62 16.52 34.30
N ARG A 390 -17.92 15.81 35.21
CA ARG A 390 -18.48 14.68 35.96
C ARG A 390 -18.16 14.83 37.43
N TRP A 391 -19.18 15.15 38.21
CA TRP A 391 -19.10 15.37 39.65
C TRP A 391 -20.01 14.38 40.39
N VAL A 392 -19.54 13.86 41.52
CA VAL A 392 -20.31 13.01 42.42
C VAL A 392 -20.27 13.54 43.84
N HIS A 393 -21.33 13.28 44.59
CA HIS A 393 -21.42 13.70 45.97
C HIS A 393 -20.48 12.87 46.86
N GLY A 394 -19.54 13.54 47.53
CA GLY A 394 -18.43 12.90 48.24
C GLY A 394 -18.84 12.04 49.43
N GLY A 395 -19.95 12.37 50.09
CA GLY A 395 -20.51 11.55 51.18
C GLY A 395 -20.94 10.12 50.78
N TRP A 396 -20.99 9.81 49.47
CA TRP A 396 -21.33 8.48 48.95
C TRP A 396 -20.14 7.76 48.32
N VAL A 397 -18.94 8.34 48.44
CA VAL A 397 -17.70 7.75 47.97
C VAL A 397 -16.81 7.53 49.18
N ARG A 398 -16.56 6.26 49.53
CA ARG A 398 -15.58 5.94 50.56
C ARG A 398 -14.21 6.09 49.93
N ILE A 399 -13.44 7.06 50.41
CA ILE A 399 -12.03 7.19 50.06
C ILE A 399 -11.34 5.89 50.46
N VAL A 400 -10.66 5.28 49.50
CA VAL A 400 -9.79 4.15 49.77
C VAL A 400 -8.41 4.76 49.93
N GLU A 401 -7.95 4.86 51.18
CA GLU A 401 -6.53 5.09 51.43
C GLU A 401 -5.80 3.87 50.86
N GLU A 402 -4.98 4.08 49.83
CA GLU A 402 -3.97 3.10 49.51
C GLU A 402 -3.04 2.99 50.71
N PRO A 403 -2.75 1.78 51.22
CA PRO A 403 -1.61 1.62 52.11
C PRO A 403 -0.35 2.13 51.38
N PRO A 404 0.64 2.69 52.10
CA PRO A 404 1.88 3.12 51.47
C PRO A 404 2.46 1.93 50.70
N PRO A 405 3.05 2.14 49.51
CA PRO A 405 3.44 1.04 48.64
C PRO A 405 4.38 0.11 49.39
N PRO A 406 4.04 -1.18 49.61
CA PRO A 406 5.00 -2.14 50.09
C PRO A 406 5.81 -2.62 48.88
N GLY A 407 6.86 -1.85 48.54
CA GLY A 407 7.86 -2.20 47.52
C GLY A 407 7.33 -2.27 46.09
N ASP A 408 8.24 -2.26 45.12
CA ASP A 408 7.90 -2.53 43.73
C ASP A 408 7.18 -3.90 43.65
N PRO A 409 5.98 -3.98 43.04
CA PRO A 409 5.30 -5.25 42.87
C PRO A 409 6.26 -6.23 42.19
N ARG A 410 6.43 -7.39 42.83
CA ARG A 410 7.33 -8.41 42.31
C ARG A 410 6.57 -9.16 41.22
N HIS A 411 7.21 -9.43 40.11
CA HIS A 411 6.62 -10.28 39.08
C HIS A 411 7.07 -11.72 39.31
N GLY A 412 6.22 -12.68 38.98
CA GLY A 412 6.59 -14.08 39.04
C GLY A 412 5.88 -14.91 37.99
N VAL A 413 6.45 -16.06 37.69
CA VAL A 413 5.92 -17.00 36.69
C VAL A 413 5.53 -18.29 37.40
N VAL A 414 4.36 -18.81 37.08
CA VAL A 414 3.86 -20.09 37.60
C VAL A 414 4.73 -21.25 37.06
N THR A 415 5.29 -22.04 37.96
CA THR A 415 6.18 -23.18 37.65
C THR A 415 5.49 -24.55 37.76
N ALA A 416 4.26 -24.60 38.25
CA ALA A 416 3.45 -25.82 38.27
C ALA A 416 2.66 -25.98 36.96
N THR A 417 2.42 -27.22 36.51
CA THR A 417 1.54 -27.51 35.36
C THR A 417 0.16 -26.87 35.52
N THR A 418 -0.39 -26.92 36.75
CA THR A 418 -1.60 -26.20 37.16
C THR A 418 -1.46 -25.73 38.60
N LEU A 419 -1.82 -24.48 38.87
CA LEU A 419 -1.78 -23.81 40.17
C LEU A 419 -3.14 -23.22 40.51
N ASN A 420 -3.74 -23.67 41.60
CA ASN A 420 -5.01 -23.14 42.09
C ASN A 420 -4.81 -21.73 42.70
N VAL A 421 -5.63 -20.78 42.25
CA VAL A 421 -5.80 -19.46 42.87
C VAL A 421 -6.95 -19.54 43.87
N ARG A 422 -6.75 -19.00 45.06
CA ARG A 422 -7.71 -19.09 46.17
C ARG A 422 -8.18 -17.71 46.62
N ALA A 423 -9.40 -17.66 47.15
CA ALA A 423 -10.00 -16.43 47.67
C ALA A 423 -9.16 -15.80 48.80
N ARG A 424 -8.50 -16.65 49.60
CA ARG A 424 -7.68 -16.29 50.76
C ARG A 424 -6.37 -17.11 50.77
N PRO A 425 -5.33 -16.72 51.51
CA PRO A 425 -4.12 -17.54 51.63
C PRO A 425 -4.37 -18.79 52.49
N GLY A 426 -3.83 -19.95 52.09
CA GLY A 426 -3.95 -21.24 52.80
C GLY A 426 -4.89 -22.27 52.15
N VAL A 427 -4.87 -23.51 52.64
CA VAL A 427 -5.67 -24.64 52.09
C VAL A 427 -6.75 -25.16 53.05
N VAL A 428 -7.20 -24.33 54.00
CA VAL A 428 -8.20 -24.72 55.01
C VAL A 428 -9.58 -25.00 54.40
N ALA A 429 -10.36 -25.87 55.05
CA ALA A 429 -11.74 -26.15 54.67
C ALA A 429 -12.58 -24.86 54.72
N GLY A 430 -13.20 -24.50 53.58
CA GLY A 430 -13.96 -23.25 53.40
C GLY A 430 -13.25 -22.14 52.59
N ASN A 431 -12.01 -22.37 52.13
CA ASN A 431 -11.33 -21.45 51.20
C ASN A 431 -11.47 -21.94 49.74
N PRO A 432 -12.41 -21.38 48.94
CA PRO A 432 -12.65 -21.86 47.59
C PRO A 432 -11.47 -21.57 46.65
N VAL A 433 -11.27 -22.47 45.69
CA VAL A 433 -10.49 -22.16 44.49
C VAL A 433 -11.35 -21.24 43.65
N VAL A 434 -10.83 -20.06 43.35
CA VAL A 434 -11.52 -19.02 42.58
C VAL A 434 -11.06 -18.96 41.13
N ASP A 435 -9.89 -19.53 40.82
CA ASP A 435 -9.31 -19.56 39.48
C ASP A 435 -8.16 -20.60 39.40
N GLN A 436 -7.68 -20.92 38.20
CA GLN A 436 -6.55 -21.81 37.95
C GLN A 436 -5.57 -21.21 36.95
N LEU A 437 -4.29 -21.15 37.34
CA LEU A 437 -3.19 -20.70 36.49
C LEU A 437 -2.39 -21.90 36.00
N HIS A 438 -1.87 -21.82 34.79
CA HIS A 438 -1.11 -22.91 34.18
C HIS A 438 0.38 -22.57 34.13
N TYR A 439 1.23 -23.57 33.88
CA TYR A 439 2.67 -23.38 33.73
C TYR A 439 2.96 -22.23 32.75
N GLY A 440 3.84 -21.31 33.15
CA GLY A 440 4.20 -20.13 32.35
C GLY A 440 3.25 -18.94 32.53
N ALA A 441 2.11 -19.08 33.22
CA ALA A 441 1.24 -17.95 33.53
C ALA A 441 1.97 -16.94 34.42
N GLU A 442 1.92 -15.68 34.03
CA GLU A 442 2.53 -14.60 34.80
C GLU A 442 1.58 -14.07 35.87
N VAL A 443 2.16 -13.74 37.02
CA VAL A 443 1.46 -13.14 38.15
C VAL A 443 2.21 -11.93 38.66
N THR A 444 1.48 -10.85 38.87
CA THR A 444 1.99 -9.69 39.62
C THR A 444 1.74 -9.95 41.10
N ILE A 445 2.78 -9.87 41.92
CA ILE A 445 2.75 -10.17 43.35
C ILE A 445 2.78 -8.86 44.11
N TYR A 446 1.63 -8.55 44.68
CA TYR A 446 1.39 -7.31 45.41
C TYR A 446 1.74 -7.41 46.89
N ASP A 447 1.79 -8.64 47.43
CA ASP A 447 2.09 -8.89 48.84
C ASP A 447 2.46 -10.36 49.07
N GLU A 448 3.13 -10.64 50.18
CA GLU A 448 3.46 -11.99 50.65
C GLU A 448 3.04 -12.15 52.12
N THR A 449 2.35 -13.25 52.43
CA THR A 449 2.00 -13.57 53.82
C THR A 449 2.26 -15.04 54.14
N GLN A 450 2.50 -15.35 55.42
CA GLN A 450 2.77 -16.70 55.90
C GLN A 450 1.51 -17.29 56.52
N VAL A 451 1.04 -18.43 55.99
CA VAL A 451 -0.12 -19.17 56.54
C VAL A 451 0.24 -20.64 56.66
N ALA A 452 0.08 -21.20 57.86
CA ALA A 452 0.38 -22.61 58.17
C ALA A 452 1.81 -23.04 57.76
N GLY A 453 2.79 -22.15 57.92
CA GLY A 453 4.20 -22.41 57.62
C GLY A 453 4.59 -22.32 56.14
N ALA A 454 3.67 -21.88 55.28
CA ALA A 454 3.94 -21.66 53.86
C ALA A 454 3.66 -20.20 53.46
N ALA A 455 4.48 -19.67 52.55
CA ALA A 455 4.28 -18.33 51.98
C ALA A 455 3.21 -18.36 50.88
N TRP A 456 2.39 -17.31 50.86
CA TRP A 456 1.34 -17.09 49.88
C TRP A 456 1.49 -15.70 49.27
N TYR A 457 1.44 -15.65 47.95
CA TYR A 457 1.48 -14.40 47.19
C TYR A 457 0.08 -13.91 46.88
N ARG A 458 -0.17 -12.63 47.16
CA ARG A 458 -1.39 -11.95 46.71
C ARG A 458 -1.20 -11.46 45.29
N ILE A 459 -2.05 -11.92 44.38
CA ILE A 459 -1.97 -11.63 42.94
C ILE A 459 -3.15 -10.81 42.41
N GLY A 460 -4.02 -10.37 43.32
CA GLY A 460 -5.18 -9.53 43.05
C GLY A 460 -6.10 -9.47 44.27
N VAL A 461 -7.18 -8.70 44.17
CA VAL A 461 -8.23 -8.66 45.21
C VAL A 461 -8.84 -10.06 45.34
N ASP A 462 -8.81 -10.61 46.56
CA ASP A 462 -9.25 -11.99 46.85
C ASP A 462 -8.63 -13.06 45.95
N ARG A 463 -7.36 -12.89 45.55
CA ARG A 463 -6.63 -13.87 44.73
C ARG A 463 -5.26 -14.14 45.32
N TRP A 464 -5.09 -15.36 45.80
CA TRP A 464 -3.87 -15.83 46.47
C TRP A 464 -3.36 -17.12 45.84
N VAL A 465 -2.04 -17.21 45.67
CA VAL A 465 -1.35 -18.40 45.15
C VAL A 465 -0.21 -18.81 46.06
N HIS A 466 0.11 -20.10 46.08
CA HIS A 466 1.19 -20.62 46.92
C HIS A 466 2.56 -20.28 46.32
N SER A 467 3.44 -19.66 47.12
CA SER A 467 4.71 -19.10 46.64
C SER A 467 5.66 -20.14 46.04
N GLY A 468 5.65 -21.38 46.55
CA GLY A 468 6.51 -22.46 46.07
C GLY A 468 6.29 -22.88 44.61
N TRP A 469 5.22 -22.38 43.98
CA TRP A 469 4.89 -22.64 42.58
C TRP A 469 4.97 -21.38 41.71
N VAL A 470 5.59 -20.32 42.22
CA VAL A 470 5.75 -19.05 41.53
C VAL A 470 7.20 -18.59 41.68
N ARG A 471 7.92 -18.52 40.56
CA ARG A 471 9.31 -18.05 40.51
C ARG A 471 9.34 -16.55 40.28
N ILE A 472 9.92 -15.79 41.21
CA ILE A 472 10.08 -14.33 41.11
C ILE A 472 11.05 -13.96 39.98
N VAL A 473 10.75 -12.90 39.22
CA VAL A 473 11.61 -12.28 38.21
C VAL A 473 11.99 -10.85 38.65
N ALA A 474 13.25 -10.45 38.48
CA ALA A 474 13.78 -9.15 38.93
C ALA A 474 13.53 -8.04 37.91
N ALA A 475 13.15 -6.83 38.39
CA ALA A 475 12.83 -5.67 37.56
C ALA A 475 14.07 -4.98 36.98
N VAL A 476 14.01 -4.54 35.72
CA VAL A 476 14.94 -3.58 35.11
C VAL A 476 14.15 -2.32 34.79
N GLU A 477 14.54 -1.18 35.35
CA GLU A 477 13.83 0.10 35.22
C GLU A 477 13.76 0.61 33.78
N ALA A 478 12.57 1.06 33.38
CA ALA A 478 12.30 1.89 32.21
C ALA A 478 11.57 3.18 32.65
N PRO A 479 11.77 4.33 31.97
CA PRO A 479 11.11 5.57 32.33
C PRO A 479 9.60 5.50 32.01
N ARG A 480 8.80 5.95 32.98
CA ARG A 480 7.34 5.85 32.99
C ARG A 480 6.71 6.98 32.16
N THR A 481 5.88 6.61 31.18
CA THR A 481 4.86 7.49 30.59
C THR A 481 3.51 6.79 30.73
N SER A 482 2.54 7.50 31.28
CA SER A 482 1.21 7.02 31.68
C SER A 482 0.32 6.62 30.50
N LEU A 483 -0.21 5.40 30.53
CA LEU A 483 -1.30 4.92 29.68
C LEU A 483 -2.62 5.58 30.11
N GLY A 484 -3.12 6.49 29.28
CA GLY A 484 -4.53 6.86 29.27
C GLY A 484 -5.37 5.67 28.82
N LEU A 485 -6.50 5.46 29.49
CA LEU A 485 -7.51 4.48 29.10
C LEU A 485 -8.09 4.89 27.73
N LEU A 486 -7.52 4.36 26.65
CA LEU A 486 -8.12 4.40 25.33
C LEU A 486 -9.30 3.44 25.33
N THR A 487 -10.45 3.92 24.87
CA THR A 487 -11.42 3.06 24.19
C THR A 487 -10.64 2.21 23.19
N VAL A 488 -10.55 0.90 23.43
CA VAL A 488 -9.90 -0.02 22.49
C VAL A 488 -10.73 0.04 21.22
N SER A 489 -10.26 0.82 20.26
CA SER A 489 -10.53 0.50 18.87
C SER A 489 -9.94 -0.88 18.68
N ASP A 490 -10.77 -1.86 18.34
CA ASP A 490 -10.36 -3.23 18.00
C ASP A 490 -9.47 -3.29 16.74
N GLN A 491 -9.13 -2.13 16.18
CA GLN A 491 -8.33 -1.99 14.97
C GLN A 491 -6.84 -1.82 15.33
N PRO A 492 -5.94 -2.60 14.70
CA PRO A 492 -4.51 -2.48 14.92
C PRO A 492 -3.98 -1.07 14.67
N VAL A 493 -2.97 -0.67 15.44
CA VAL A 493 -2.22 0.57 15.28
C VAL A 493 -0.76 0.26 15.00
N LEU A 494 -0.07 1.13 14.26
CA LEU A 494 1.36 0.99 14.03
C LEU A 494 2.14 1.19 15.36
N PRO A 495 3.26 0.49 15.57
CA PRO A 495 3.89 -0.47 14.66
C PRO A 495 3.29 -1.89 14.73
N VAL A 496 3.33 -2.59 13.59
CA VAL A 496 2.92 -4.00 13.44
C VAL A 496 4.00 -4.74 12.66
N GLY A 497 4.22 -6.00 13.00
CA GLY A 497 5.23 -6.85 12.35
C GLY A 497 4.66 -8.12 11.74
N TRP A 498 5.41 -8.69 10.80
CA TRP A 498 5.18 -10.04 10.28
C TRP A 498 6.47 -10.85 10.35
N VAL A 499 6.34 -12.12 10.70
CA VAL A 499 7.46 -13.06 10.77
C VAL A 499 7.90 -13.44 9.34
N VAL A 500 9.14 -13.09 9.00
CA VAL A 500 9.74 -13.36 7.68
C VAL A 500 10.45 -14.71 7.66
N SER A 501 11.07 -15.11 8.78
CA SER A 501 11.70 -16.43 8.91
C SER A 501 10.67 -17.55 8.94
N SER A 502 11.08 -18.79 8.65
CA SER A 502 10.22 -19.98 8.80
C SER A 502 9.66 -20.09 10.22
N THR A 503 10.55 -19.91 11.20
CA THR A 503 10.23 -19.74 12.61
C THR A 503 11.08 -18.62 13.21
N LEU A 504 10.56 -18.01 14.27
CA LEU A 504 11.28 -17.02 15.06
C LEU A 504 11.11 -17.31 16.54
N ASN A 505 12.24 -17.50 17.22
CA ASN A 505 12.28 -17.73 18.65
C ASN A 505 11.75 -16.50 19.40
N VAL A 506 10.77 -16.74 20.27
CA VAL A 506 10.32 -15.80 21.29
C VAL A 506 11.13 -16.02 22.54
N ARG A 507 11.57 -14.94 23.19
CA ARG A 507 12.37 -14.97 24.41
C ARG A 507 11.74 -14.10 25.49
N ALA A 508 12.00 -14.46 26.74
CA ALA A 508 11.50 -13.72 27.91
C ALA A 508 12.00 -12.26 27.92
N ARG A 509 13.23 -12.05 27.45
CA ARG A 509 13.91 -10.75 27.37
C ARG A 509 14.58 -10.60 26.00
N PRO A 510 14.93 -9.37 25.57
CA PRO A 510 15.72 -9.18 24.36
C PRO A 510 17.16 -9.68 24.59
N GLY A 511 17.73 -10.35 23.58
CA GLY A 511 19.09 -10.90 23.60
C GLY A 511 19.14 -12.43 23.48
N VAL A 512 20.31 -12.99 23.20
CA VAL A 512 20.52 -14.44 23.01
C VAL A 512 21.47 -15.06 24.04
N SER A 513 21.61 -14.43 25.20
CA SER A 513 22.48 -14.94 26.27
C SER A 513 22.05 -16.34 26.73
N PRO A 514 22.98 -17.19 27.21
CA PRO A 514 22.65 -18.56 27.64
C PRO A 514 21.57 -18.65 28.73
N ASP A 515 21.42 -17.61 29.56
CA ASP A 515 20.39 -17.48 30.61
C ASP A 515 19.03 -16.98 30.10
N ASN A 516 18.90 -16.74 28.78
CA ASN A 516 17.67 -16.27 28.14
C ASN A 516 17.26 -17.21 26.98
N PRO A 517 16.95 -18.50 27.24
CA PRO A 517 16.57 -19.44 26.18
C PRO A 517 15.27 -19.05 25.46
N PRO A 518 15.02 -19.56 24.24
CA PRO A 518 13.69 -19.49 23.63
C PRO A 518 12.62 -20.06 24.58
N ILE A 519 11.50 -19.35 24.71
CA ILE A 519 10.35 -19.74 25.54
C ILE A 519 9.14 -20.17 24.72
N ASP A 520 9.12 -19.77 23.44
CA ASP A 520 8.04 -20.02 22.49
C ASP A 520 8.56 -19.73 21.07
N GLU A 521 7.77 -20.03 20.04
CA GLU A 521 8.08 -19.75 18.64
C GLU A 521 6.87 -19.12 17.93
N VAL A 522 7.16 -18.22 17.00
CA VAL A 522 6.16 -17.67 16.06
C VAL A 522 6.52 -18.06 14.64
N LEU A 523 5.51 -18.27 13.82
CA LEU A 523 5.66 -18.90 12.51
C LEU A 523 5.64 -17.88 11.37
N HIS A 524 6.21 -18.25 10.23
CA HIS A 524 6.19 -17.47 9.00
C HIS A 524 4.81 -16.89 8.68
N ASN A 525 4.77 -15.65 8.20
CA ASN A 525 3.56 -14.88 7.88
C ASN A 525 2.63 -14.56 9.06
N GLN A 526 2.98 -14.96 10.29
CA GLN A 526 2.22 -14.57 11.48
C GLN A 526 2.36 -13.07 11.73
N ARG A 527 1.21 -12.38 11.85
CA ARG A 527 1.12 -10.97 12.27
C ARG A 527 1.36 -10.86 13.77
N LEU A 528 2.19 -9.90 14.17
CA LEU A 528 2.51 -9.57 15.56
C LEU A 528 2.24 -8.09 15.82
N ASP A 529 1.57 -7.78 16.92
CA ASP A 529 1.52 -6.40 17.42
C ASP A 529 2.87 -6.06 18.05
N ILE A 530 3.45 -4.93 17.65
CA ILE A 530 4.74 -4.47 18.20
C ILE A 530 4.43 -3.43 19.28
N LEU A 531 4.67 -3.81 20.53
CA LEU A 531 4.41 -2.97 21.69
C LEU A 531 5.60 -2.06 22.01
N GLU A 532 6.80 -2.51 21.66
CA GLU A 532 8.05 -1.82 22.00
C GLU A 532 9.19 -2.32 21.11
N SER A 533 10.22 -1.49 20.91
CA SER A 533 11.48 -1.90 20.28
C SER A 533 12.67 -1.52 21.16
N ARG A 534 13.68 -2.40 21.25
CA ARG A 534 14.90 -2.17 22.03
C ARG A 534 16.14 -2.65 21.28
N MET A 535 17.25 -1.92 21.39
CA MET A 535 18.57 -2.38 20.93
C MET A 535 19.28 -3.11 22.07
N VAL A 536 19.72 -4.34 21.82
CA VAL A 536 20.52 -5.17 22.74
C VAL A 536 21.61 -5.87 21.95
N ASP A 537 22.86 -5.72 22.38
CA ASP A 537 24.05 -6.30 21.74
C ASP A 537 24.14 -6.03 20.23
N GLY A 538 23.76 -4.81 19.82
CA GLY A 538 23.77 -4.40 18.41
C GLY A 538 22.60 -4.92 17.56
N ALA A 539 21.72 -5.75 18.11
CA ALA A 539 20.52 -6.24 17.44
C ALA A 539 19.26 -5.51 17.92
N ARG A 540 18.32 -5.24 17.00
CA ARG A 540 16.99 -4.74 17.34
C ARG A 540 16.10 -5.91 17.77
N TRP A 541 15.36 -5.72 18.85
CA TRP A 541 14.37 -6.65 19.38
C TRP A 541 13.03 -5.97 19.52
N TYR A 542 11.95 -6.71 19.31
CA TYR A 542 10.58 -6.22 19.42
C TYR A 542 9.82 -6.98 20.49
N ARG A 543 9.12 -6.24 21.36
CA ARG A 543 8.23 -6.82 22.35
C ARG A 543 6.85 -7.02 21.71
N ILE A 544 6.36 -8.25 21.75
CA ILE A 544 5.12 -8.70 21.11
C ILE A 544 4.06 -9.16 22.12
N GLY A 545 4.35 -8.99 23.40
CA GLY A 545 3.51 -9.38 24.53
C GLY A 545 4.21 -9.06 25.84
N LEU A 546 3.59 -9.43 26.95
CA LEU A 546 4.27 -9.44 28.25
C LEU A 546 5.37 -10.50 28.20
N ASP A 547 6.61 -10.13 28.55
CA ASP A 547 7.81 -10.97 28.49
C ASP A 547 7.96 -11.82 27.22
N ARG A 548 7.54 -11.29 26.07
CA ARG A 548 7.68 -11.97 24.77
C ARG A 548 8.40 -11.03 23.82
N TRP A 549 9.65 -11.36 23.54
CA TRP A 549 10.55 -10.61 22.66
C TRP A 549 10.99 -11.46 21.49
N VAL A 550 10.99 -10.87 20.31
CA VAL A 550 11.51 -11.50 19.09
C VAL A 550 12.60 -10.65 18.47
N SER A 551 13.55 -11.30 17.79
CA SER A 551 14.62 -10.61 17.07
C SER A 551 14.06 -9.91 15.83
N GLY A 552 14.49 -8.67 15.60
CA GLY A 552 14.12 -7.90 14.40
C GLY A 552 14.73 -8.45 13.11
N GLN A 553 15.76 -9.30 13.17
CA GLN A 553 16.39 -9.88 11.98
C GLN A 553 15.46 -10.85 11.20
N GLY A 554 14.44 -11.38 11.86
CA GLY A 554 13.43 -12.25 11.24
C GLY A 554 12.04 -11.62 11.16
N LEU A 555 11.93 -10.30 11.34
CA LEU A 555 10.66 -9.58 11.42
C LEU A 555 10.63 -8.39 10.46
N ALA A 556 9.62 -8.32 9.60
CA ALA A 556 9.31 -7.15 8.80
C ALA A 556 8.40 -6.22 9.63
N ALA A 557 8.91 -5.08 10.10
CA ALA A 557 8.15 -4.15 10.92
C ALA A 557 7.64 -2.95 10.10
N ALA A 558 6.32 -2.82 10.00
CA ALA A 558 5.68 -1.62 9.49
C ALA A 558 5.58 -0.59 10.63
N SER A 559 6.02 0.62 10.36
CA SER A 559 6.03 1.73 11.31
C SER A 559 5.49 2.99 10.67
N LEU A 560 5.04 3.93 11.51
CA LEU A 560 4.55 5.21 11.04
C LEU A 560 5.69 5.98 10.37
N LYS A 561 5.42 6.46 9.15
CA LYS A 561 6.30 7.33 8.40
C LYS A 561 5.66 8.72 8.32
N PRO A 562 6.35 9.79 8.77
CA PRO A 562 5.87 11.15 8.54
C PRO A 562 5.72 11.43 7.04
N ARG A 563 4.63 12.09 6.66
CA ARG A 563 4.39 12.51 5.28
C ARG A 563 5.50 13.46 4.81
N PRO A 564 6.19 13.15 3.71
CA PRO A 564 7.11 14.10 3.08
C PRO A 564 6.39 15.39 2.68
N SER A 565 7.05 16.54 2.83
CA SER A 565 6.47 17.84 2.47
C SER A 565 6.07 17.98 1.00
N ALA A 566 6.65 17.17 0.11
CA ALA A 566 6.31 17.11 -1.32
C ALA A 566 4.96 16.41 -1.61
N ILE A 567 4.40 15.68 -0.65
CA ILE A 567 3.07 15.06 -0.75
C ILE A 567 2.07 15.97 -0.05
N ARG A 568 0.96 16.33 -0.69
CA ARG A 568 0.00 17.29 -0.10
C ARG A 568 -0.76 16.68 1.11
N PRO A 569 -1.24 17.51 2.06
CA PRO A 569 -1.89 17.03 3.29
C PRO A 569 -3.17 16.20 3.10
N ASP A 570 -3.84 16.35 1.96
CA ASP A 570 -5.08 15.67 1.58
C ASP A 570 -4.86 14.48 0.64
N GLU A 571 -3.62 14.22 0.24
CA GLU A 571 -3.31 13.17 -0.73
C GLU A 571 -3.24 11.78 -0.10
N ARG A 572 -3.60 10.78 -0.92
CA ARG A 572 -3.36 9.37 -0.67
C ARG A 572 -1.92 9.03 -1.05
N TRP A 573 -1.19 8.36 -0.17
CA TRP A 573 0.18 7.95 -0.46
C TRP A 573 0.57 6.62 0.17
N VAL A 574 1.54 5.93 -0.42
CA VAL A 574 2.10 4.66 0.08
C VAL A 574 3.56 4.87 0.41
N ALA A 575 3.93 4.60 1.67
CA ALA A 575 5.31 4.57 2.13
C ALA A 575 5.86 3.15 1.96
N VAL A 576 6.87 2.95 1.12
CA VAL A 576 7.53 1.66 0.90
C VAL A 576 8.90 1.70 1.56
N ASN A 577 9.09 0.87 2.59
CA ASN A 577 10.35 0.74 3.30
C ASN A 577 11.16 -0.44 2.74
N LEU A 578 12.27 -0.14 2.08
CA LEU A 578 13.16 -1.15 1.48
C LEU A 578 13.91 -1.98 2.54
N SER A 579 14.26 -1.40 3.69
CA SER A 579 14.99 -2.10 4.74
C SER A 579 14.10 -3.11 5.47
N GLN A 580 12.84 -2.73 5.73
CA GLN A 580 11.88 -3.55 6.47
C GLN A 580 11.00 -4.40 5.55
N GLN A 581 11.04 -4.19 4.23
CA GLN A 581 10.19 -4.87 3.26
C GLN A 581 8.70 -4.75 3.62
N THR A 582 8.28 -3.54 3.97
CA THR A 582 6.88 -3.21 4.30
C THR A 582 6.38 -2.03 3.49
N ALA A 583 5.07 -1.98 3.30
CA ALA A 583 4.37 -0.84 2.73
C ALA A 583 3.24 -0.40 3.66
N VAL A 584 3.08 0.91 3.82
CA VAL A 584 1.99 1.51 4.61
C VAL A 584 1.26 2.52 3.75
N ALA A 585 -0.05 2.37 3.61
CA ALA A 585 -0.92 3.32 2.90
C ALA A 585 -1.45 4.38 3.87
N TYR A 586 -1.54 5.62 3.41
CA TYR A 586 -1.93 6.79 4.19
C TYR A 586 -2.96 7.63 3.45
N GLU A 587 -3.90 8.20 4.21
CA GLU A 587 -4.76 9.31 3.79
C GLU A 587 -4.34 10.56 4.56
N GLY A 588 -3.65 11.49 3.88
CA GLY A 588 -2.96 12.58 4.57
C GLY A 588 -1.90 12.04 5.53
N ASP A 589 -1.97 12.41 6.81
CA ASP A 589 -1.05 11.92 7.83
C ASP A 589 -1.52 10.62 8.52
N ARG A 590 -2.70 10.12 8.15
CA ARG A 590 -3.35 8.97 8.78
C ARG A 590 -3.03 7.67 8.04
N PRO A 591 -2.21 6.75 8.59
CA PRO A 591 -2.11 5.37 8.10
C PRO A 591 -3.47 4.68 8.12
N VAL A 592 -3.77 3.95 7.05
CA VAL A 592 -5.04 3.23 6.83
C VAL A 592 -4.83 1.75 6.55
N TYR A 593 -3.64 1.35 6.10
CA TYR A 593 -3.30 -0.04 5.82
C TYR A 593 -1.80 -0.29 5.94
N ALA A 594 -1.41 -1.47 6.41
CA ALA A 594 -0.01 -1.91 6.37
C ALA A 594 0.08 -3.34 5.84
N ALA A 595 1.12 -3.60 5.04
CA ALA A 595 1.39 -4.92 4.48
C ALA A 595 2.89 -5.19 4.40
N MET A 596 3.23 -6.47 4.34
CA MET A 596 4.56 -6.92 3.94
C MET A 596 4.65 -6.96 2.41
N VAL A 597 5.82 -6.60 1.87
CA VAL A 597 6.05 -6.54 0.42
C VAL A 597 7.34 -7.28 0.06
N ALA A 598 7.56 -7.51 -1.24
CA ALA A 598 8.84 -7.94 -1.77
C ALA A 598 9.30 -6.96 -2.85
N THR A 599 10.39 -6.24 -2.61
CA THR A 599 10.91 -5.21 -3.52
C THR A 599 11.97 -5.78 -4.47
N GLY A 600 12.64 -4.90 -5.22
CA GLY A 600 13.67 -5.25 -6.18
C GLY A 600 14.91 -5.87 -5.57
N LEU A 601 15.44 -6.91 -6.22
CA LEU A 601 16.73 -7.52 -5.91
C LEU A 601 17.88 -6.51 -6.07
N PRO A 602 19.07 -6.74 -5.47
CA PRO A 602 20.21 -5.84 -5.60
C PRO A 602 20.62 -5.52 -7.05
N GLY A 603 20.54 -6.49 -7.96
CA GLY A 603 20.84 -6.29 -9.38
C GLY A 603 19.72 -5.60 -10.18
N THR A 604 18.52 -5.50 -9.62
CA THR A 604 17.36 -4.81 -10.22
C THR A 604 16.57 -4.07 -9.13
N PRO A 605 17.19 -3.09 -8.46
CA PRO A 605 16.67 -2.53 -7.23
C PRO A 605 15.39 -1.73 -7.47
N THR A 606 14.54 -1.64 -6.45
CA THR A 606 13.42 -0.68 -6.47
C THR A 606 13.98 0.73 -6.33
N VAL A 607 13.58 1.62 -7.23
CA VAL A 607 14.03 3.01 -7.24
C VAL A 607 13.52 3.74 -6.00
N GLN A 608 14.39 4.51 -5.34
CA GLN A 608 14.04 5.35 -4.20
C GLN A 608 13.62 6.74 -4.64
N GLY A 609 12.71 7.37 -3.91
CA GLY A 609 12.19 8.70 -4.24
C GLY A 609 10.70 8.84 -3.94
N ILE A 610 10.16 9.98 -4.33
CA ILE A 610 8.72 10.27 -4.25
C ILE A 610 8.19 10.27 -5.69
N PHE A 611 7.25 9.39 -5.95
CA PHE A 611 6.66 9.16 -7.26
C PHE A 611 5.14 9.30 -7.19
N ARG A 612 4.49 9.18 -8.34
CA ARG A 612 3.03 9.19 -8.43
C ARG A 612 2.57 8.08 -9.34
N THR A 613 1.51 7.37 -8.96
CA THR A 613 0.92 6.42 -9.89
C THR A 613 0.46 7.14 -11.16
N TRP A 614 0.69 6.52 -12.30
CA TRP A 614 0.36 7.11 -13.61
C TRP A 614 -0.51 6.19 -14.45
N GLN A 615 -0.62 4.91 -14.10
CA GLN A 615 -1.55 3.98 -14.73
C GLN A 615 -1.97 2.88 -13.76
N ARG A 616 -3.23 2.48 -13.88
CA ARG A 616 -3.83 1.38 -13.15
C ARG A 616 -4.36 0.34 -14.13
N LEU A 617 -3.93 -0.90 -13.98
CA LEU A 617 -4.42 -2.04 -14.76
C LEU A 617 -5.01 -3.09 -13.80
N ALA A 618 -6.28 -3.43 -14.01
CA ALA A 618 -6.91 -4.51 -13.26
C ALA A 618 -6.20 -5.85 -13.53
N SER A 619 -5.70 -6.04 -14.75
CA SER A 619 -4.88 -7.17 -15.14
C SER A 619 -4.03 -6.84 -16.37
N GLY A 620 -2.85 -7.44 -16.49
CA GLY A 620 -1.98 -7.31 -17.66
C GLY A 620 -0.83 -8.33 -17.67
N LYS A 621 -0.25 -8.56 -18.85
CA LYS A 621 0.94 -9.41 -19.01
C LYS A 621 2.18 -8.67 -18.52
N MET A 622 3.04 -9.32 -17.74
CA MET A 622 4.41 -8.87 -17.49
C MET A 622 5.42 -9.92 -17.94
N SER A 623 6.41 -9.53 -18.73
CA SER A 623 7.46 -10.42 -19.22
C SER A 623 8.80 -9.69 -19.31
N GLY A 624 9.88 -10.44 -19.19
CA GLY A 624 11.23 -9.89 -19.33
C GLY A 624 12.29 -10.93 -18.97
N GLY A 625 13.54 -10.48 -18.88
CA GLY A 625 14.70 -11.34 -18.67
C GLY A 625 15.00 -12.23 -19.88
N SER A 626 16.11 -12.98 -19.81
CA SER A 626 16.54 -13.84 -20.91
C SER A 626 16.59 -15.31 -20.51
N ALA A 627 16.09 -16.18 -21.39
CA ALA A 627 16.15 -17.63 -21.17
C ALA A 627 17.60 -18.13 -21.26
N ALA A 628 18.47 -17.41 -21.97
CA ALA A 628 19.88 -17.73 -22.09
C ALA A 628 20.68 -17.40 -20.80
N THR A 629 20.22 -16.43 -20.02
CA THR A 629 20.88 -16.01 -18.75
C THR A 629 20.18 -16.55 -17.50
N GLY A 630 19.09 -17.31 -17.66
CA GLY A 630 18.32 -17.88 -16.55
C GLY A 630 17.35 -16.91 -15.85
N GLY A 631 17.20 -15.68 -16.36
CA GLY A 631 16.33 -14.64 -15.80
C GLY A 631 14.93 -14.53 -16.43
N TYR A 632 14.61 -15.35 -17.43
CA TYR A 632 13.34 -15.28 -18.15
C TYR A 632 12.11 -15.44 -17.26
N TYR A 633 11.16 -14.53 -17.41
CA TYR A 633 9.83 -14.66 -16.85
C TYR A 633 8.76 -14.22 -17.86
N TYR A 634 7.63 -14.92 -17.80
CA TYR A 634 6.41 -14.58 -18.52
C TYR A 634 5.23 -14.82 -17.61
N LEU A 635 4.56 -13.75 -17.19
CA LEU A 635 3.48 -13.77 -16.22
C LEU A 635 2.20 -13.31 -16.91
N GLU A 636 1.29 -14.25 -17.17
CA GLU A 636 -0.06 -13.91 -17.62
C GLU A 636 -0.87 -13.33 -16.46
N GLU A 637 -1.68 -12.31 -16.76
CA GLU A 637 -2.65 -11.70 -15.84
C GLU A 637 -2.08 -11.33 -14.46
N VAL A 638 -1.03 -10.50 -14.45
CA VAL A 638 -0.61 -9.78 -13.24
C VAL A 638 -1.69 -8.77 -12.89
N THR A 639 -2.44 -9.09 -11.84
CA THR A 639 -3.61 -8.34 -11.42
C THR A 639 -3.26 -7.18 -10.48
N TRP A 640 -4.19 -6.22 -10.37
CA TRP A 640 -4.16 -5.12 -9.40
C TRP A 640 -2.88 -4.28 -9.47
N THR A 641 -2.51 -3.87 -10.69
CA THR A 641 -1.25 -3.16 -10.97
C THR A 641 -1.44 -1.64 -10.93
N CYS A 642 -0.61 -0.95 -10.17
CA CYS A 642 -0.49 0.52 -10.15
C CYS A 642 0.96 0.93 -10.49
N TYR A 643 1.21 1.35 -11.73
CA TYR A 643 2.53 1.83 -12.15
C TYR A 643 2.81 3.20 -11.55
N PHE A 644 4.02 3.41 -11.00
CA PHE A 644 4.40 4.66 -10.35
C PHE A 644 5.67 5.31 -10.89
N TYR A 645 6.53 4.57 -11.60
CA TYR A 645 7.72 5.14 -12.22
C TYR A 645 8.21 4.24 -13.35
N SER A 646 8.21 4.70 -14.61
CA SER A 646 8.56 3.84 -15.76
C SER A 646 7.84 2.47 -15.63
N GLY A 647 8.53 1.34 -15.82
CA GLY A 647 7.97 -0.01 -15.61
C GLY A 647 7.81 -0.46 -14.15
N TYR A 648 8.04 0.39 -13.15
CA TYR A 648 7.92 0.04 -11.73
C TYR A 648 6.48 0.21 -11.26
N ALA A 649 5.95 -0.81 -10.60
CA ALA A 649 4.57 -0.81 -10.14
C ALA A 649 4.41 -1.42 -8.74
N LEU A 650 3.32 -1.04 -8.07
CA LEU A 650 2.74 -1.80 -6.96
C LEU A 650 1.79 -2.84 -7.61
N HIS A 651 2.01 -4.14 -7.41
CA HIS A 651 1.14 -5.15 -8.05
C HIS A 651 1.12 -6.48 -7.31
N THR A 652 0.18 -7.35 -7.70
CA THR A 652 0.10 -8.73 -7.21
C THR A 652 1.32 -9.54 -7.62
N ALA A 653 1.89 -10.30 -6.68
CA ALA A 653 2.74 -11.44 -6.96
C ALA A 653 2.04 -12.73 -6.55
N TYR A 654 1.46 -13.43 -7.52
CA TYR A 654 0.81 -14.72 -7.29
C TYR A 654 1.81 -15.89 -7.35
N TRP A 655 3.00 -15.68 -7.92
CA TRP A 655 3.99 -16.73 -8.24
C TRP A 655 4.99 -17.03 -7.11
N HIS A 656 4.98 -16.28 -6.01
CA HIS A 656 5.84 -16.53 -4.86
C HIS A 656 5.19 -16.03 -3.56
N ASP A 657 5.70 -16.53 -2.43
CA ASP A 657 5.32 -16.09 -1.07
C ASP A 657 6.49 -15.44 -0.30
N ALA A 658 7.52 -14.97 -1.02
CA ALA A 658 8.73 -14.42 -0.42
C ALA A 658 8.59 -12.96 0.11
N PHE A 659 7.43 -12.60 0.66
CA PHE A 659 7.21 -11.27 1.23
C PHE A 659 8.10 -11.08 2.48
N GLY A 660 8.61 -9.87 2.67
CA GLY A 660 9.60 -9.57 3.70
C GLY A 660 11.04 -9.70 3.22
N ARG A 661 11.25 -10.08 1.96
CA ARG A 661 12.57 -10.16 1.31
C ARG A 661 12.49 -9.62 -0.13
N PRO A 662 13.55 -8.96 -0.63
CA PRO A 662 13.62 -8.58 -2.03
C PRO A 662 13.50 -9.81 -2.96
N ARG A 663 12.66 -9.73 -3.99
CA ARG A 663 12.43 -10.82 -4.94
C ARG A 663 12.11 -10.37 -6.37
N SER A 664 11.73 -9.11 -6.56
CA SER A 664 11.25 -8.61 -7.85
C SER A 664 12.38 -8.07 -8.73
N HIS A 665 12.06 -7.75 -9.99
CA HIS A 665 12.91 -6.95 -10.87
C HIS A 665 12.65 -5.44 -10.70
N GLY A 666 12.46 -5.01 -9.45
CA GLY A 666 12.32 -3.62 -9.03
C GLY A 666 10.88 -3.16 -8.76
N CYS A 667 9.85 -3.91 -9.14
CA CYS A 667 8.48 -3.63 -8.69
C CYS A 667 8.33 -3.84 -7.17
N VAL A 668 7.24 -3.35 -6.60
CA VAL A 668 6.86 -3.65 -5.21
C VAL A 668 5.77 -4.72 -5.27
N ASN A 669 6.16 -5.96 -4.99
CA ASN A 669 5.26 -7.10 -5.01
C ASN A 669 4.45 -7.15 -3.72
N PHE A 670 3.14 -7.26 -3.86
CA PHE A 670 2.19 -7.46 -2.77
C PHE A 670 1.55 -8.86 -2.87
N SER A 671 1.04 -9.37 -1.75
CA SER A 671 0.14 -10.54 -1.79
C SER A 671 -1.09 -10.20 -2.66
N PRO A 672 -1.78 -11.20 -3.26
CA PRO A 672 -2.95 -10.93 -4.10
C PRO A 672 -4.00 -10.04 -3.44
N TYR A 673 -4.30 -10.29 -2.16
CA TYR A 673 -5.26 -9.47 -1.42
C TYR A 673 -4.74 -8.06 -1.14
N ASP A 674 -3.49 -7.91 -0.73
CA ASP A 674 -2.95 -6.59 -0.39
C ASP A 674 -2.85 -5.70 -1.63
N ALA A 675 -2.46 -6.28 -2.77
CA ALA A 675 -2.45 -5.59 -4.05
C ALA A 675 -3.86 -5.14 -4.44
N TRP A 676 -4.84 -6.04 -4.33
CA TRP A 676 -6.25 -5.72 -4.60
C TRP A 676 -6.76 -4.62 -3.67
N TRP A 677 -6.47 -4.69 -2.37
CA TRP A 677 -6.87 -3.68 -1.41
C TRP A 677 -6.30 -2.31 -1.79
N VAL A 678 -4.98 -2.23 -2.03
CA VAL A 678 -4.30 -0.99 -2.45
C VAL A 678 -4.86 -0.48 -3.78
N PHE A 679 -5.16 -1.37 -4.73
CA PHE A 679 -5.74 -1.01 -6.02
C PHE A 679 -7.16 -0.47 -5.89
N GLN A 680 -8.00 -1.03 -5.02
CA GLN A 680 -9.35 -0.54 -4.79
C GLN A 680 -9.34 0.79 -4.04
N TRP A 681 -8.52 0.87 -3.00
CA TRP A 681 -8.30 2.09 -2.23
C TRP A 681 -7.75 3.22 -3.09
N SER A 682 -6.82 2.93 -4.01
CA SER A 682 -6.24 3.94 -4.88
C SER A 682 -7.26 4.59 -5.81
N ALA A 683 -8.30 3.84 -6.23
CA ALA A 683 -9.36 4.30 -7.12
C ALA A 683 -10.09 5.54 -6.64
N ALA A 684 -10.31 5.65 -5.33
CA ALA A 684 -11.03 6.78 -4.75
C ALA A 684 -10.24 8.09 -4.81
N GLY A 685 -8.92 8.06 -5.07
CA GLY A 685 -8.12 9.25 -5.33
C GLY A 685 -7.95 9.58 -6.83
N GLY A 686 -8.61 8.85 -7.72
CA GLY A 686 -8.50 9.03 -9.17
C GLY A 686 -7.41 8.17 -9.84
N VAL A 687 -7.20 8.39 -11.15
CA VAL A 687 -6.33 7.53 -11.98
C VAL A 687 -4.84 7.60 -11.62
N ASN A 688 -4.39 8.73 -11.06
CA ASN A 688 -3.00 9.01 -10.68
C ASN A 688 -2.78 9.08 -9.16
N SER A 689 -3.62 8.35 -8.41
CA SER A 689 -3.51 8.14 -6.96
C SER A 689 -3.12 6.69 -6.70
N PRO A 690 -2.29 6.37 -5.69
CA PRO A 690 -1.63 7.26 -4.71
C PRO A 690 -0.27 7.83 -5.16
N ALA A 691 0.28 8.79 -4.40
CA ALA A 691 1.73 9.04 -4.42
C ALA A 691 2.49 7.84 -3.80
N VAL A 692 3.72 7.57 -4.23
CA VAL A 692 4.52 6.44 -3.76
C VAL A 692 5.86 6.95 -3.26
N TYR A 693 6.10 6.86 -1.95
CA TYR A 693 7.35 7.25 -1.34
C TYR A 693 8.18 6.02 -0.98
N VAL A 694 9.23 5.76 -1.74
CA VAL A 694 10.15 4.64 -1.55
C VAL A 694 11.42 5.11 -0.86
N TYR A 695 11.81 4.46 0.24
CA TYR A 695 12.97 4.84 1.04
C TYR A 695 13.63 3.62 1.71
N SER A 696 14.93 3.75 1.99
CA SER A 696 15.63 2.94 3.00
C SER A 696 15.76 3.75 4.30
N GLY A 697 15.62 3.07 5.44
CA GLY A 697 15.71 3.68 6.77
C GLY A 697 15.95 2.66 7.87
#